data_AF-A0AB36ZKA2-F1
#
_entry.id   AF-A0AB36ZKA2-F1
#
_cell.length_a   1.000
_cell.length_b   1.000
_cell.length_c   1.000
_cell.angle_alpha   90.00
_cell.angle_beta   90.00
_cell.angle_gamma   90.00
#
_symmetry.space_group_name_H-M   'P 1'
#
loop_
_entity.id
_entity.type
_entity.pdbx_description
1 polymer ?
#
loop_
_entity_poly.entity_id
_entity_poly.type
_entity_poly.pdbx_seq_one_letter_code
_entity_poly.pdbx_strand_id
1 'polypeptide(L)'
;MSVVAGVLVTATVTPAVALAGVAANQSIGVFDGLPDYLEVDKLSEKSNIYATGSDGPQLLASFYVENRVEVPLDRIAQAAKDAAVSGEDPRFYDHGGVDLPGTLRAVAQTYVLGNDVQGGSSITQQYVKNVLVEKAVRNISDDAERAAAIDEATRTSPERKLREMKLAIGLEKQYTKDQILQGYLNIAFFGGTTYGLETAANYYYATSAADLSIAQAASLIAIVNNPAVLRIDQPDNPDNGAANGYARNKDRRDYIIGKMLEEGKISQEDHDAAVAAPIEPRITQPSTGCSTAGNAGFFCDYVTNVLKNNEIFGADEDTRWTNFRRGGLDVYTTLDVGLQDAAVAAVDAQVPQTWNFDVGAVSVSVEVGSGRVLAMTQNKKYSQDPDVLTTDPSYSAVNYSTDRANGGSSGIQPGSTYKLFTLVEWLKEGHSINESVDGTRKSTWGTFTDSCVSGGTDTSNETSAKNDEGGTGEVGTPVSFTKTSLNTGFVGMARELDLCGIRDTAVDMGVKQGSGEELEHNPSSVLGTNYVSPLSMAGAFATIASGGTTCDPVAIDRITDSAGADQPVPPANCRQSIDRNVAATAAVALQATFTGGGTAVASRTGDGVPLIGKTGTTDDAKATWMTGASTRVATAVGVFNVKGDANLRLGRYSFDSGSAATARHRIWPVVMRAADATYGGTAFPEADGSLQVVPKVDIPDVVGLSSADAEAKLEAAGFGVVQGGTEASDAAVGTVIRADPSGSAPRGTAITVFTSSGNQKTVPNVTGQDLEAAKNAFGAAGFTKITLACAEDPKAPDAGQVTGQEPAGGSPVAPDATLKVTITAKKCP
;
A
#
# COMPACT_ATOMS: atom_id res chain seq x y z
N MET A 1 58.73 72.46 -33.29
CA MET A 1 58.44 71.02 -33.48
C MET A 1 57.82 70.36 -32.24
N SER A 2 58.05 70.88 -31.02
CA SER A 2 57.51 70.27 -29.78
C SER A 2 56.04 70.61 -29.45
N VAL A 3 55.44 71.63 -30.08
CA VAL A 3 54.04 72.02 -29.85
C VAL A 3 53.06 71.21 -30.72
N VAL A 4 53.51 70.70 -31.87
CA VAL A 4 52.66 69.90 -32.78
C VAL A 4 52.61 68.42 -32.35
N ALA A 5 53.67 67.90 -31.72
CA ALA A 5 53.66 66.56 -31.14
C ALA A 5 52.78 66.43 -29.88
N GLY A 6 52.67 67.50 -29.07
CA GLY A 6 51.81 67.52 -27.87
C GLY A 6 50.32 67.52 -28.17
N VAL A 7 49.90 68.09 -29.31
CA VAL A 7 48.48 68.20 -29.71
C VAL A 7 48.00 66.94 -30.45
N LEU A 8 48.89 66.23 -31.15
CA LEU A 8 48.56 64.95 -31.82
C LEU A 8 48.46 63.75 -30.86
N VAL A 9 49.21 63.76 -29.74
CA VAL A 9 49.08 62.75 -28.68
C VAL A 9 47.83 62.99 -27.81
N THR A 10 47.38 64.24 -27.65
CA THR A 10 46.14 64.54 -26.93
C THR A 10 44.89 64.31 -27.79
N ALA A 11 44.93 64.54 -29.11
CA ALA A 11 43.78 64.30 -29.99
C ALA A 11 43.46 62.81 -30.27
N THR A 12 44.43 61.89 -30.05
CA THR A 12 44.23 60.45 -30.29
C THR A 12 43.93 59.65 -29.01
N VAL A 13 44.31 60.16 -27.84
CA VAL A 13 44.05 59.50 -26.54
C VAL A 13 42.72 59.97 -25.93
N THR A 14 42.20 61.14 -26.31
CA THR A 14 40.98 61.69 -25.71
C THR A 14 39.69 60.93 -26.06
N PRO A 15 39.45 60.43 -27.29
CA PRO A 15 38.26 59.61 -27.56
C PRO A 15 38.29 58.24 -26.86
N ALA A 16 39.48 57.64 -26.69
CA ALA A 16 39.63 56.36 -26.00
C ALA A 16 39.46 56.48 -24.47
N VAL A 17 39.94 57.58 -23.86
CA VAL A 17 39.74 57.86 -22.43
C VAL A 17 38.35 58.44 -22.14
N ALA A 18 37.70 59.14 -23.08
CA ALA A 18 36.33 59.63 -22.93
C ALA A 18 35.28 58.52 -23.12
N LEU A 19 35.49 57.55 -24.03
CA LEU A 19 34.66 56.34 -24.13
C LEU A 19 34.90 55.40 -22.94
N ALA A 20 36.13 55.34 -22.40
CA ALA A 20 36.38 54.67 -21.12
C ALA A 20 35.72 55.41 -19.94
N GLY A 21 35.66 56.75 -19.94
CA GLY A 21 35.13 57.55 -18.83
C GLY A 21 33.61 57.50 -18.64
N VAL A 22 32.84 57.35 -19.73
CA VAL A 22 31.37 57.21 -19.65
C VAL A 22 30.95 55.77 -19.35
N ALA A 23 31.73 54.78 -19.79
CA ALA A 23 31.57 53.38 -19.38
C ALA A 23 32.08 53.12 -17.94
N ALA A 24 33.11 53.84 -17.49
CA ALA A 24 33.71 53.71 -16.15
C ALA A 24 32.77 54.16 -15.02
N ASN A 25 32.03 55.27 -15.18
CA ASN A 25 31.17 55.75 -14.10
C ASN A 25 29.92 54.87 -13.87
N GLN A 26 29.40 54.20 -14.90
CA GLN A 26 28.36 53.18 -14.71
C GLN A 26 28.93 51.87 -14.17
N SER A 27 30.14 51.48 -14.60
CA SER A 27 30.78 50.24 -14.11
C SER A 27 31.34 50.34 -12.70
N ILE A 28 31.77 51.51 -12.20
CA ILE A 28 32.15 51.72 -10.79
C ILE A 28 30.93 51.65 -9.87
N GLY A 29 29.80 52.27 -10.24
CA GLY A 29 28.55 52.16 -9.47
C GLY A 29 27.97 50.74 -9.46
N VAL A 30 28.13 49.99 -10.56
CA VAL A 30 27.82 48.55 -10.62
C VAL A 30 28.82 47.75 -9.78
N PHE A 31 30.11 48.08 -9.82
CA PHE A 31 31.15 47.38 -9.05
C PHE A 31 30.98 47.59 -7.54
N ASP A 32 30.68 48.80 -7.08
CA ASP A 32 30.42 49.11 -5.67
C ASP A 32 29.03 48.61 -5.20
N GLY A 33 28.06 48.48 -6.10
CA GLY A 33 26.73 47.93 -5.82
C GLY A 33 26.63 46.39 -5.82
N LEU A 34 27.66 45.68 -6.30
CA LEU A 34 27.71 44.21 -6.30
C LEU A 34 28.07 43.67 -4.92
N PRO A 35 27.58 42.48 -4.51
CA PRO A 35 27.95 41.87 -3.22
C PRO A 35 29.46 41.70 -3.10
N ASP A 36 30.00 41.99 -1.91
CA ASP A 36 31.44 41.88 -1.63
C ASP A 36 31.91 40.44 -1.42
N TYR A 37 30.97 39.50 -1.23
CA TYR A 37 31.24 38.08 -1.03
C TYR A 37 30.21 37.21 -1.76
N LEU A 38 30.66 36.02 -2.17
CA LEU A 38 29.81 34.94 -2.65
C LEU A 38 29.67 33.92 -1.52
N GLU A 39 28.46 33.78 -0.98
CA GLU A 39 28.16 32.65 -0.11
C GLU A 39 28.15 31.37 -0.95
N VAL A 40 29.01 30.42 -0.63
CA VAL A 40 29.01 29.10 -1.28
C VAL A 40 28.02 28.23 -0.52
N ASP A 41 26.86 28.00 -1.10
CA ASP A 41 25.88 27.09 -0.53
C ASP A 41 26.35 25.64 -0.69
N LYS A 42 25.82 24.73 0.12
CA LYS A 42 25.99 23.28 -0.07
C LYS A 42 25.57 22.92 -1.51
N LEU A 43 26.43 22.21 -2.23
CA LEU A 43 26.15 21.84 -3.62
C LEU A 43 25.05 20.78 -3.66
N SER A 44 24.33 20.68 -4.78
CA SER A 44 23.42 19.56 -4.97
C SER A 44 24.20 18.25 -5.00
N GLU A 45 23.81 17.30 -4.17
CA GLU A 45 24.36 15.95 -4.11
C GLU A 45 23.26 14.93 -4.41
N LYS A 46 23.64 13.79 -5.00
CA LYS A 46 22.69 12.71 -5.27
C LYS A 46 22.19 12.09 -3.97
N SER A 47 20.92 11.70 -3.95
CA SER A 47 20.32 10.97 -2.82
C SER A 47 20.06 9.52 -3.19
N ASN A 48 20.10 8.64 -2.20
CA ASN A 48 20.04 7.20 -2.38
C ASN A 48 18.92 6.59 -1.52
N ILE A 49 18.30 5.54 -2.03
CA ILE A 49 17.37 4.70 -1.28
C ILE A 49 18.01 3.32 -1.11
N TYR A 50 18.06 2.83 0.13
CA TYR A 50 18.63 1.55 0.51
C TYR A 50 17.59 0.62 1.12
N ALA A 51 17.70 -0.67 0.82
CA ALA A 51 17.04 -1.74 1.57
C ALA A 51 17.92 -2.24 2.71
N THR A 52 17.30 -2.90 3.69
CA THR A 52 18.01 -3.59 4.76
C THR A 52 18.36 -5.00 4.28
N GLY A 53 19.63 -5.23 3.95
CA GLY A 53 20.18 -6.54 3.62
C GLY A 53 20.87 -7.20 4.81
N SER A 54 21.09 -8.52 4.75
CA SER A 54 21.84 -9.27 5.77
C SER A 54 23.30 -8.85 5.91
N ASP A 55 23.90 -8.35 4.82
CA ASP A 55 25.30 -7.92 4.74
C ASP A 55 25.46 -6.39 4.89
N GLY A 56 24.38 -5.69 5.25
CA GLY A 56 24.32 -4.23 5.36
C GLY A 56 23.37 -3.59 4.34
N PRO A 57 23.37 -2.25 4.25
CA PRO A 57 22.49 -1.52 3.34
C PRO A 57 22.76 -1.88 1.86
N GLN A 58 21.71 -2.23 1.12
CA GLN A 58 21.77 -2.50 -0.31
C GLN A 58 21.15 -1.34 -1.08
N LEU A 59 21.91 -0.72 -1.99
CA LEU A 59 21.41 0.36 -2.83
C LEU A 59 20.28 -0.14 -3.74
N LEU A 60 19.11 0.50 -3.66
CA LEU A 60 17.97 0.24 -4.54
C LEU A 60 17.96 1.19 -5.72
N ALA A 61 18.07 2.50 -5.46
CA ALA A 61 17.99 3.53 -6.48
C ALA A 61 18.67 4.82 -6.02
N SER A 62 19.16 5.61 -6.98
CA SER A 62 19.63 6.97 -6.73
C SER A 62 18.72 7.98 -7.43
N PHE A 63 18.70 9.21 -6.91
CA PHE A 63 17.88 10.31 -7.41
C PHE A 63 18.67 11.61 -7.34
N TYR A 64 18.69 12.34 -8.45
CA TYR A 64 19.45 13.58 -8.54
C TYR A 64 18.89 14.51 -9.61
N VAL A 65 19.13 15.81 -9.44
CA VAL A 65 19.09 16.79 -10.55
C VAL A 65 20.45 16.87 -11.22
N GLU A 66 21.50 16.98 -10.39
CA GLU A 66 22.91 16.91 -10.78
C GLU A 66 23.51 15.67 -10.10
N ASN A 67 24.02 14.72 -10.88
CA ASN A 67 24.72 13.57 -10.32
C ASN A 67 26.07 14.04 -9.79
N ARG A 68 26.15 14.28 -8.48
CA ARG A 68 27.35 14.75 -7.78
C ARG A 68 27.58 13.93 -6.52
N VAL A 69 28.83 13.58 -6.29
CA VAL A 69 29.39 13.10 -5.02
C VAL A 69 30.55 14.02 -4.66
N GLU A 70 30.47 14.68 -3.51
CA GLU A 70 31.55 15.53 -3.04
C GLU A 70 32.62 14.70 -2.33
N VAL A 71 33.90 14.98 -2.64
CA VAL A 71 35.04 14.38 -1.94
C VAL A 71 36.02 15.45 -1.44
N PRO A 72 36.66 15.24 -0.28
CA PRO A 72 37.71 16.15 0.18
C PRO A 72 38.94 16.09 -0.74
N LEU A 73 39.73 17.16 -0.77
CA LEU A 73 40.85 17.29 -1.71
C LEU A 73 41.91 16.19 -1.57
N ASP A 74 42.09 15.62 -0.37
CA ASP A 74 43.01 14.51 -0.12
C ASP A 74 42.52 13.16 -0.69
N ARG A 75 41.24 13.07 -1.06
CA ARG A 75 40.63 11.94 -1.79
C ARG A 75 40.60 12.17 -3.31
N ILE A 76 41.35 13.15 -3.80
CA ILE A 76 41.55 13.41 -5.23
C ILE A 76 43.02 13.13 -5.58
N ALA A 77 43.26 12.37 -6.65
CA ALA A 77 44.59 12.05 -7.14
C ALA A 77 45.40 13.32 -7.44
N GLN A 78 46.70 13.30 -7.10
CA GLN A 78 47.59 14.44 -7.38
C GLN A 78 47.63 14.78 -8.87
N ALA A 79 47.59 13.76 -9.74
CA ALA A 79 47.52 13.92 -11.19
C ALA A 79 46.30 14.75 -11.64
N ALA A 80 45.15 14.63 -10.98
CA ALA A 80 43.96 15.42 -11.31
C ALA A 80 44.07 16.87 -10.83
N LYS A 81 44.68 17.11 -9.67
CA LYS A 81 44.97 18.47 -9.18
C LYS A 81 45.94 19.18 -10.12
N ASP A 82 47.01 18.49 -10.52
CA ASP A 82 48.03 19.04 -11.41
C ASP A 82 47.49 19.23 -12.83
N ALA A 83 46.64 18.33 -13.34
CA ALA A 83 45.98 18.50 -14.63
C ALA A 83 45.05 19.72 -14.64
N ALA A 84 44.27 19.93 -13.58
CA ALA A 84 43.40 21.10 -13.45
C ALA A 84 44.21 22.40 -13.41
N VAL A 85 45.24 22.47 -12.55
CA VAL A 85 46.09 23.67 -12.43
C VAL A 85 46.85 23.93 -13.73
N SER A 86 47.59 22.96 -14.27
CA SER A 86 48.41 23.17 -15.48
C SER A 86 47.57 23.43 -16.73
N GLY A 87 46.36 22.84 -16.81
CA GLY A 87 45.49 22.94 -17.97
C GLY A 87 44.64 24.22 -18.02
N GLU A 88 44.20 24.70 -16.85
CA GLU A 88 43.24 25.81 -16.72
C GLU A 88 43.86 27.08 -16.13
N ASP A 89 44.79 26.96 -15.18
CA ASP A 89 45.37 28.09 -14.45
C ASP A 89 46.78 27.79 -13.89
N PRO A 90 47.83 27.76 -14.75
CA PRO A 90 49.21 27.41 -14.37
C PRO A 90 49.80 28.13 -13.15
N ARG A 91 49.32 29.35 -12.88
CA ARG A 91 49.80 30.20 -11.77
C ARG A 91 48.78 30.30 -10.65
N PHE A 92 47.85 29.36 -10.56
CA PHE A 92 46.75 29.37 -9.60
C PHE A 92 47.22 29.67 -8.17
N TYR A 93 48.34 29.11 -7.73
CA TYR A 93 48.88 29.34 -6.38
C TYR A 93 49.65 30.66 -6.22
N ASP A 94 50.00 31.35 -7.31
CA ASP A 94 50.84 32.54 -7.31
C ASP A 94 50.07 33.86 -7.38
N HIS A 95 48.83 33.85 -7.89
CA HIS A 95 47.98 35.06 -8.00
C HIS A 95 46.77 35.04 -7.05
N GLY A 96 46.09 36.19 -6.91
CA GLY A 96 44.82 36.30 -6.16
C GLY A 96 43.60 35.81 -6.97
N GLY A 97 42.37 36.22 -6.63
CA GLY A 97 41.16 35.75 -7.32
C GLY A 97 41.07 35.96 -8.84
N VAL A 98 42.00 36.72 -9.43
CA VAL A 98 42.11 36.93 -10.88
C VAL A 98 43.58 36.92 -11.30
N ASP A 99 43.90 36.19 -12.37
CA ASP A 99 45.23 36.24 -12.99
C ASP A 99 45.35 37.44 -13.94
N LEU A 100 45.61 38.64 -13.41
CA LEU A 100 45.73 39.86 -14.22
C LEU A 100 46.77 39.76 -15.35
N PRO A 101 48.02 39.28 -15.12
CA PRO A 101 48.97 39.09 -16.22
C PRO A 101 48.52 38.02 -17.23
N GLY A 102 47.78 37.00 -16.81
CA GLY A 102 47.25 35.95 -17.69
C GLY A 102 46.10 36.46 -18.55
N THR A 103 45.15 37.19 -17.97
CA THR A 103 44.05 37.84 -18.68
C THR A 103 44.57 38.85 -19.71
N LEU A 104 45.56 39.67 -19.37
CA LEU A 104 46.17 40.63 -20.30
C LEU A 104 46.90 39.93 -21.45
N ARG A 105 47.60 38.83 -21.16
CA ARG A 105 48.26 38.00 -22.18
C ARG A 105 47.25 37.38 -23.14
N ALA A 106 46.16 36.83 -22.60
CA ALA A 106 45.08 36.24 -23.40
C ALA A 106 44.44 37.29 -24.33
N VAL A 107 44.11 38.47 -23.81
CA VAL A 107 43.57 39.57 -24.63
C VAL A 107 44.55 40.00 -25.74
N ALA A 108 45.84 40.14 -25.43
CA ALA A 108 46.85 40.48 -26.42
C ALA A 108 46.99 39.39 -27.50
N GLN A 109 47.01 38.12 -27.12
CA GLN A 109 47.14 37.02 -28.07
C GLN A 109 45.92 36.87 -28.98
N THR A 110 44.71 37.05 -28.44
CA THR A 110 43.46 36.91 -29.18
C THR A 110 43.15 38.12 -30.06
N TYR A 111 43.30 39.35 -29.56
CA TYR A 111 42.88 40.56 -30.29
C TYR A 111 44.00 41.30 -31.02
N VAL A 112 45.25 41.16 -30.57
CA VAL A 112 46.41 41.88 -31.16
C VAL A 112 47.22 40.97 -32.07
N LEU A 113 47.39 39.70 -31.71
CA LEU A 113 48.19 38.74 -32.47
C LEU A 113 47.35 37.85 -33.40
N GLY A 114 46.02 37.88 -33.32
CA GLY A 114 45.11 37.14 -34.21
C GLY A 114 45.14 35.62 -34.05
N ASN A 115 45.63 35.12 -32.91
CA ASN A 115 45.64 33.70 -32.58
C ASN A 115 44.29 33.24 -31.99
N ASP A 116 44.08 31.92 -31.93
CA ASP A 116 42.91 31.31 -31.28
C ASP A 116 42.67 31.87 -29.86
N VAL A 117 41.40 31.91 -29.46
CA VAL A 117 40.97 32.40 -28.14
C VAL A 117 41.66 31.59 -27.04
N GLN A 118 42.60 32.20 -26.30
CA GLN A 118 43.18 31.57 -25.12
C GLN A 118 42.31 31.85 -23.88
N GLY A 119 42.09 30.82 -23.06
CA GLY A 119 41.38 30.95 -21.79
C GLY A 119 42.15 31.84 -20.82
N GLY A 120 41.59 33.01 -20.48
CA GLY A 120 42.21 33.98 -19.57
C GLY A 120 41.55 34.09 -18.19
N SER A 121 40.69 33.12 -17.81
CA SER A 121 39.98 33.10 -16.51
C SER A 121 40.66 32.12 -15.55
N SER A 122 40.92 32.57 -14.32
CA SER A 122 41.46 31.73 -13.24
C SER A 122 40.49 30.64 -12.78
N ILE A 123 41.00 29.60 -12.12
CA ILE A 123 40.16 28.54 -11.49
C ILE A 123 39.14 29.17 -10.53
N THR A 124 39.52 30.19 -9.75
CA THR A 124 38.62 30.90 -8.83
C THR A 124 37.45 31.54 -9.57
N GLN A 125 37.69 32.17 -10.72
CA GLN A 125 36.61 32.74 -11.55
C GLN A 125 35.72 31.65 -12.14
N GLN A 126 36.29 30.53 -12.57
CA GLN A 126 35.51 29.40 -13.07
C GLN A 126 34.65 28.78 -11.95
N TYR A 127 35.17 28.69 -10.73
CA TYR A 127 34.44 28.22 -9.58
C TYR A 127 33.26 29.14 -9.24
N VAL A 128 33.49 30.46 -9.19
CA VAL A 128 32.43 31.46 -9.02
C VAL A 128 31.35 31.33 -10.10
N LYS A 129 31.74 31.17 -11.37
CA LYS A 129 30.80 30.95 -12.47
C LYS A 129 29.91 29.73 -12.21
N ASN A 130 30.50 28.60 -11.83
CA ASN A 130 29.76 27.37 -11.57
C ASN A 130 28.81 27.50 -10.36
N VAL A 131 29.25 28.18 -9.28
CA VAL A 131 28.39 28.44 -8.10
C VAL A 131 27.22 29.36 -8.46
N LEU A 132 27.44 30.38 -9.29
CA LEU A 132 26.36 31.25 -9.77
C LEU A 132 25.36 30.51 -10.65
N VAL A 133 25.83 29.60 -11.50
CA VAL A 133 24.95 28.73 -12.31
C VAL A 133 24.11 27.85 -11.39
N GLU A 134 24.72 27.17 -10.42
CA GLU A 134 23.99 26.32 -9.46
C GLU A 134 22.95 27.13 -8.66
N LYS A 135 23.31 28.33 -8.17
CA LYS A 135 22.36 29.23 -7.50
C LYS A 135 21.20 29.66 -8.39
N ALA A 136 21.46 29.91 -9.67
CA ALA A 136 20.42 30.31 -10.62
C ALA A 136 19.40 29.19 -10.87
N VAL A 137 19.83 27.92 -10.84
CA VAL A 137 18.97 26.76 -11.14
C VAL A 137 18.38 26.08 -9.92
N ARG A 138 18.82 26.43 -8.70
CA ARG A 138 18.52 25.69 -7.47
C ARG A 138 17.03 25.48 -7.21
N ASN A 139 16.23 26.51 -7.48
CA ASN A 139 14.78 26.53 -7.21
C ASN A 139 13.94 26.41 -8.49
N ILE A 140 14.54 25.95 -9.59
CA ILE A 140 13.86 25.78 -10.87
C ILE A 140 13.65 24.29 -11.12
N SER A 141 12.40 23.87 -11.11
CA SER A 141 11.99 22.48 -11.37
C SER A 141 11.77 22.18 -12.85
N ASP A 142 11.37 23.17 -13.65
CA ASP A 142 11.13 23.04 -15.09
C ASP A 142 12.43 23.07 -15.89
N ASP A 143 12.62 22.10 -16.78
CA ASP A 143 13.86 21.96 -17.54
C ASP A 143 14.11 23.09 -18.55
N ALA A 144 13.05 23.66 -19.14
CA ALA A 144 13.17 24.75 -20.12
C ALA A 144 13.55 26.07 -19.43
N GLU A 145 12.90 26.37 -18.30
CA GLU A 145 13.29 27.50 -17.44
C GLU A 145 14.71 27.33 -16.91
N ARG A 146 15.12 26.10 -16.56
CA ARG A 146 16.48 25.81 -16.09
C ARG A 146 17.50 26.08 -17.18
N ALA A 147 17.24 25.63 -18.41
CA ALA A 147 18.09 25.90 -19.55
C ALA A 147 18.23 27.41 -19.81
N ALA A 148 17.13 28.17 -19.72
CA ALA A 148 17.17 29.63 -19.86
C ALA A 148 17.96 30.32 -18.73
N ALA A 149 17.84 29.86 -17.49
CA ALA A 149 18.60 30.37 -16.36
C ALA A 149 20.11 30.10 -16.50
N ILE A 150 20.49 28.92 -17.01
CA ILE A 150 21.89 28.59 -17.32
C ILE A 150 22.42 29.51 -18.43
N ASP A 151 21.65 29.71 -19.51
CA ASP A 151 22.04 30.60 -20.61
C ASP A 151 22.29 32.02 -20.09
N GLU A 152 21.37 32.58 -19.31
CA GLU A 152 21.53 33.92 -18.74
C GLU A 152 22.72 33.99 -17.75
N ALA A 153 22.92 32.97 -16.91
CA ALA A 153 24.04 32.91 -15.97
C ALA A 153 25.39 32.71 -16.67
N THR A 154 25.42 32.18 -17.89
CA THR A 154 26.64 31.90 -18.66
C THR A 154 26.85 32.84 -19.85
N ARG A 155 25.89 33.72 -20.15
CA ARG A 155 25.90 34.69 -21.27
C ARG A 155 27.17 35.51 -21.33
N THR A 156 27.83 35.54 -22.49
CA THR A 156 29.07 36.29 -22.69
C THR A 156 28.82 37.80 -22.68
N SER A 157 29.02 38.44 -21.52
CA SER A 157 28.88 39.89 -21.36
C SER A 157 29.97 40.48 -20.45
N PRO A 158 30.42 41.72 -20.70
CA PRO A 158 31.39 42.40 -19.85
C PRO A 158 30.93 42.54 -18.40
N GLU A 159 29.65 42.83 -18.18
CA GLU A 159 29.07 43.04 -16.84
C GLU A 159 29.14 41.75 -16.01
N ARG A 160 28.80 40.61 -16.61
CA ARG A 160 28.93 39.29 -15.96
C ARG A 160 30.39 38.99 -15.61
N LYS A 161 31.32 39.26 -16.52
CA LYS A 161 32.75 39.02 -16.29
C LYS A 161 33.32 39.92 -15.17
N LEU A 162 32.91 41.19 -15.10
CA LEU A 162 33.25 42.06 -13.97
C LEU A 162 32.70 41.53 -12.64
N ARG A 163 31.45 41.04 -12.65
CA ARG A 163 30.83 40.41 -11.47
C ARG A 163 31.60 39.17 -11.01
N GLU A 164 31.95 38.26 -11.93
CA GLU A 164 32.78 37.08 -11.62
C GLU A 164 34.13 37.47 -11.01
N MET A 165 34.81 38.49 -11.57
CA MET A 165 36.08 38.99 -11.05
C MET A 165 35.96 39.53 -9.62
N LYS A 166 34.93 40.35 -9.33
CA LYS A 166 34.71 40.90 -7.98
C LYS A 166 34.46 39.78 -6.96
N LEU A 167 33.58 38.84 -7.31
CA LEU A 167 33.24 37.71 -6.45
C LEU A 167 34.42 36.76 -6.25
N ALA A 168 35.27 36.55 -7.26
CA ALA A 168 36.48 35.73 -7.13
C ALA A 168 37.50 36.37 -6.18
N ILE A 169 37.68 37.70 -6.24
CA ILE A 169 38.51 38.44 -5.27
C ILE A 169 37.94 38.32 -3.85
N GLY A 170 36.60 38.40 -3.70
CA GLY A 170 35.93 38.20 -2.43
C GLY A 170 36.12 36.79 -1.88
N LEU A 171 36.02 35.77 -2.75
CA LEU A 171 36.12 34.36 -2.38
C LEU A 171 37.51 34.00 -1.82
N GLU A 172 38.60 34.46 -2.46
CA GLU A 172 39.97 34.19 -1.96
C GLU A 172 40.32 34.89 -0.65
N LYS A 173 39.52 35.85 -0.21
CA LYS A 173 39.68 36.44 1.13
C LYS A 173 39.12 35.53 2.23
N GLN A 174 38.23 34.59 1.89
CA GLN A 174 37.56 33.72 2.84
C GLN A 174 38.02 32.26 2.76
N TYR A 175 38.41 31.79 1.56
CA TYR A 175 38.78 30.41 1.31
C TYR A 175 40.25 30.31 0.88
N THR A 176 40.93 29.24 1.30
CA THR A 176 42.28 28.92 0.83
C THR A 176 42.26 28.43 -0.61
N LYS A 177 43.41 28.46 -1.29
CA LYS A 177 43.57 27.92 -2.65
C LYS A 177 43.15 26.45 -2.73
N ASP A 178 43.49 25.65 -1.72
CA ASP A 178 43.10 24.24 -1.65
C ASP A 178 41.58 24.07 -1.52
N GLN A 179 40.91 24.88 -0.69
CA GLN A 179 39.45 24.86 -0.56
C GLN A 179 38.76 25.25 -1.87
N ILE A 180 39.32 26.24 -2.59
CA ILE A 180 38.81 26.67 -3.90
C ILE A 180 39.00 25.58 -4.95
N LEU A 181 40.18 24.95 -4.99
CA LEU A 181 40.44 23.85 -5.92
C LEU A 181 39.54 22.64 -5.63
N GLN A 182 39.33 22.30 -4.35
CA GLN A 182 38.36 21.28 -3.94
C GLN A 182 36.95 21.62 -4.42
N GLY A 183 36.47 22.83 -4.14
CA GLY A 183 35.15 23.29 -4.56
C GLY A 183 34.99 23.26 -6.09
N TYR A 184 36.01 23.71 -6.83
CA TYR A 184 36.04 23.68 -8.29
C TYR A 184 35.91 22.25 -8.83
N LEU A 185 36.71 21.31 -8.32
CA LEU A 185 36.71 19.92 -8.77
C LEU A 185 35.42 19.18 -8.40
N ASN A 186 34.73 19.58 -7.33
CA ASN A 186 33.43 19.01 -6.95
C ASN A 186 32.23 19.64 -7.69
N ILE A 187 32.33 20.89 -8.14
CA ILE A 187 31.22 21.56 -8.86
C ILE A 187 31.31 21.44 -10.39
N ALA A 188 32.49 21.18 -10.94
CA ALA A 188 32.73 21.17 -12.38
C ALA A 188 31.75 20.25 -13.14
N PHE A 189 31.30 20.71 -14.31
CA PHE A 189 30.39 19.96 -15.18
C PHE A 189 31.19 19.12 -16.17
N PHE A 190 30.98 17.80 -16.15
CA PHE A 190 31.65 16.84 -17.03
C PHE A 190 30.72 16.30 -18.13
N GLY A 191 29.54 16.89 -18.31
CA GLY A 191 28.61 16.54 -19.38
C GLY A 191 27.41 15.70 -18.94
N GLY A 192 26.30 15.82 -19.67
CA GLY A 192 25.06 15.09 -19.37
C GLY A 192 24.48 15.58 -18.05
N THR A 193 24.41 14.69 -17.06
CA THR A 193 24.04 15.01 -15.68
C THR A 193 25.21 14.81 -14.71
N THR A 194 26.44 14.63 -15.21
CA THR A 194 27.64 14.29 -14.41
C THR A 194 28.36 15.56 -13.93
N TYR A 195 28.36 15.78 -12.62
CA TYR A 195 29.04 16.89 -11.95
C TYR A 195 29.99 16.37 -10.88
N GLY A 196 31.13 17.05 -10.75
CA GLY A 196 32.18 16.68 -9.81
C GLY A 196 33.08 15.54 -10.30
N LEU A 197 34.35 15.60 -9.91
CA LEU A 197 35.39 14.71 -10.40
C LEU A 197 35.19 13.25 -9.94
N GLU A 198 34.70 13.02 -8.71
CA GLU A 198 34.40 11.67 -8.21
C GLU A 198 33.34 10.98 -9.07
N THR A 199 32.22 11.67 -9.33
CA THR A 199 31.18 11.15 -10.22
C THR A 199 31.72 10.93 -11.62
N ALA A 200 32.53 11.84 -12.15
CA ALA A 200 33.12 11.72 -13.48
C ALA A 200 34.08 10.53 -13.59
N ALA A 201 34.92 10.29 -12.58
CA ALA A 201 35.81 9.13 -12.52
C ALA A 201 35.02 7.81 -12.53
N ASN A 202 33.94 7.75 -11.75
CA ASN A 202 33.06 6.58 -11.70
C ASN A 202 32.32 6.38 -13.03
N TYR A 203 31.71 7.44 -13.56
CA TYR A 203 30.91 7.40 -14.78
C TYR A 203 31.76 7.06 -16.01
N TYR A 204 32.89 7.75 -16.22
CA TYR A 204 33.69 7.60 -17.45
C TYR A 204 34.70 6.46 -17.42
N TYR A 205 35.18 6.05 -16.24
CA TYR A 205 36.28 5.09 -16.11
C TYR A 205 36.04 3.97 -15.09
N ALA A 206 34.88 3.92 -14.42
CA ALA A 206 34.56 2.95 -13.39
C ALA A 206 35.64 2.89 -12.27
N THR A 207 36.16 4.05 -11.88
CA THR A 207 37.20 4.22 -10.83
C THR A 207 36.83 5.35 -9.86
N SER A 208 37.65 5.60 -8.84
CA SER A 208 37.50 6.73 -7.92
C SER A 208 38.36 7.94 -8.34
N ALA A 209 38.04 9.14 -7.88
CA ALA A 209 38.89 10.32 -8.12
C ALA A 209 40.29 10.18 -7.48
N ALA A 210 40.42 9.36 -6.44
CA ALA A 210 41.70 9.07 -5.78
C ALA A 210 42.63 8.19 -6.65
N ASP A 211 42.04 7.37 -7.53
CA ASP A 211 42.75 6.34 -8.31
C ASP A 211 42.93 6.72 -9.79
N LEU A 212 42.70 7.99 -10.15
CA LEU A 212 42.88 8.48 -11.51
C LEU A 212 44.35 8.48 -11.93
N SER A 213 44.66 7.83 -13.05
CA SER A 213 45.96 7.97 -13.74
C SER A 213 46.12 9.35 -14.39
N ILE A 214 47.35 9.74 -14.76
CA ILE A 214 47.63 11.01 -15.45
C ILE A 214 46.79 11.16 -16.73
N ALA A 215 46.70 10.10 -17.54
CA ALA A 215 45.93 10.12 -18.78
C ALA A 215 44.42 10.27 -18.53
N GLN A 216 43.87 9.57 -17.54
CA GLN A 216 42.45 9.68 -17.18
C GLN A 216 42.13 11.05 -16.57
N ALA A 217 42.97 11.53 -15.65
CA ALA A 217 42.86 12.85 -15.04
C ALA A 217 42.83 13.97 -16.09
N ALA A 218 43.83 14.00 -16.98
CA ALA A 218 43.90 15.01 -18.05
C ALA A 218 42.72 14.90 -19.02
N SER A 219 42.23 13.68 -19.30
CA SER A 219 41.06 13.45 -20.16
C SER A 219 39.78 13.98 -19.53
N LEU A 220 39.57 13.77 -18.22
CA LEU A 220 38.42 14.33 -17.51
C LEU A 220 38.48 15.85 -17.43
N ILE A 221 39.64 16.42 -17.10
CA ILE A 221 39.82 17.89 -17.08
C ILE A 221 39.64 18.48 -18.48
N ALA A 222 40.05 17.78 -19.54
CA ALA A 222 39.77 18.19 -20.91
C ALA A 222 38.27 18.37 -21.17
N ILE A 223 37.40 17.51 -20.59
CA ILE A 223 35.95 17.63 -20.73
C ILE A 223 35.44 18.95 -20.16
N VAL A 224 35.95 19.40 -19.00
CA VAL A 224 35.50 20.63 -18.31
C VAL A 224 35.60 21.87 -19.20
N ASN A 225 36.61 21.93 -20.06
CA ASN A 225 36.80 23.04 -21.01
C ASN A 225 35.62 23.18 -22.00
N ASN A 226 35.13 22.06 -22.54
CA ASN A 226 33.97 22.05 -23.42
C ASN A 226 33.15 20.75 -23.27
N PRO A 227 32.27 20.67 -22.26
CA PRO A 227 31.52 19.45 -21.93
C PRO A 227 30.51 19.03 -23.00
N ALA A 228 30.18 19.90 -23.95
CA ALA A 228 29.29 19.53 -25.06
C ALA A 228 30.03 18.72 -26.14
N VAL A 229 31.33 18.96 -26.33
CA VAL A 229 32.09 18.46 -27.47
C VAL A 229 33.14 17.40 -27.08
N LEU A 230 33.70 17.49 -25.87
CA LEU A 230 34.86 16.69 -25.47
C LEU A 230 34.49 15.43 -24.67
N ARG A 231 33.19 15.17 -24.48
CA ARG A 231 32.65 13.99 -23.82
C ARG A 231 33.05 12.70 -24.52
N ILE A 232 33.40 11.68 -23.73
CA ILE A 232 33.86 10.37 -24.21
C ILE A 232 32.82 9.25 -24.03
N ASP A 233 31.59 9.60 -23.69
CA ASP A 233 30.46 8.67 -23.53
C ASP A 233 29.54 8.60 -24.76
N GLN A 234 29.96 9.19 -25.89
CA GLN A 234 29.27 9.15 -27.18
C GLN A 234 30.14 8.43 -28.21
N PRO A 235 30.21 7.09 -28.18
CA PRO A 235 31.13 6.33 -29.05
C PRO A 235 30.87 6.51 -30.55
N ASP A 236 29.63 6.84 -30.93
CA ASP A 236 29.22 7.03 -32.32
C ASP A 236 29.38 8.48 -32.83
N ASN A 237 29.94 9.38 -32.01
CA ASN A 237 30.17 10.77 -32.42
C ASN A 237 31.23 10.81 -33.54
N PRO A 238 30.95 11.40 -34.73
CA PRO A 238 31.90 11.39 -35.84
C PRO A 238 33.17 12.20 -35.56
N ASP A 239 33.08 13.21 -34.70
CA ASP A 239 34.18 14.14 -34.40
C ASP A 239 34.99 13.73 -33.16
N ASN A 240 34.36 13.05 -32.19
CA ASN A 240 34.98 12.68 -30.91
C ASN A 240 34.53 11.28 -30.41
N GLY A 241 34.37 10.32 -31.32
CA GLY A 241 33.88 8.97 -30.99
C GLY A 241 34.99 7.92 -30.93
N ALA A 242 34.59 6.69 -30.63
CA ALA A 242 35.51 5.56 -30.53
C ALA A 242 36.24 5.29 -31.87
N ALA A 243 35.57 5.52 -33.00
CA ALA A 243 36.12 5.29 -34.33
C ALA A 243 37.38 6.13 -34.66
N ASN A 244 37.54 7.30 -34.02
CA ASN A 244 38.71 8.16 -34.19
C ASN A 244 39.56 8.29 -32.92
N GLY A 245 39.31 7.43 -31.92
CA GLY A 245 40.03 7.43 -30.65
C GLY A 245 39.74 8.65 -29.78
N TYR A 246 38.53 9.22 -29.87
CA TYR A 246 38.12 10.43 -29.15
C TYR A 246 39.04 11.62 -29.44
N ALA A 247 39.28 11.88 -30.74
CA ALA A 247 40.33 12.78 -31.22
C ALA A 247 40.33 14.16 -30.56
N ARG A 248 39.16 14.81 -30.43
CA ARG A 248 39.08 16.16 -29.81
C ARG A 248 39.42 16.14 -28.33
N ASN A 249 38.97 15.12 -27.59
CA ASN A 249 39.36 14.96 -26.19
C ASN A 249 40.87 14.68 -26.09
N LYS A 250 41.39 13.77 -26.91
CA LYS A 250 42.82 13.40 -26.95
C LYS A 250 43.71 14.61 -27.19
N ASP A 251 43.39 15.47 -28.15
CA ASP A 251 44.16 16.67 -28.44
C ASP A 251 44.25 17.59 -27.21
N ARG A 252 43.13 17.82 -26.51
CA ARG A 252 43.10 18.65 -25.31
C ARG A 252 43.77 17.98 -24.12
N ARG A 253 43.59 16.66 -23.94
CA ARG A 253 44.25 15.86 -22.91
C ARG A 253 45.77 15.94 -23.06
N ASP A 254 46.29 15.71 -24.26
CA ASP A 254 47.73 15.69 -24.53
C ASP A 254 48.33 17.10 -24.36
N TYR A 255 47.58 18.16 -24.70
CA TYR A 255 47.96 19.53 -24.37
C TYR A 255 48.12 19.73 -22.85
N ILE A 256 47.17 19.25 -22.04
CA ILE A 256 47.23 19.37 -20.57
C ILE A 256 48.44 18.61 -20.02
N ILE A 257 48.68 17.37 -20.49
CA ILE A 257 49.83 16.55 -20.10
C ILE A 257 51.15 17.26 -20.45
N GLY A 258 51.23 17.90 -21.62
CA GLY A 258 52.38 18.72 -22.02
C GLY A 258 52.62 19.89 -21.05
N LYS A 259 51.56 20.59 -20.61
CA LYS A 259 51.68 21.65 -19.59
C LYS A 259 52.15 21.14 -18.24
N MET A 260 51.66 19.97 -17.81
CA MET A 260 52.15 19.33 -16.59
C MET A 260 53.66 19.05 -16.65
N LEU A 261 54.17 18.66 -17.82
CA LEU A 261 55.62 18.47 -18.02
C LEU A 261 56.39 19.80 -18.02
N GLU A 262 55.91 20.83 -18.74
CA GLU A 262 56.53 22.16 -18.78
C GLU A 262 56.67 22.78 -17.37
N GLU A 263 55.71 22.51 -16.49
CA GLU A 263 55.69 22.97 -15.10
C GLU A 263 56.43 22.04 -14.12
N GLY A 264 57.00 20.93 -14.61
CA GLY A 264 57.73 19.96 -13.79
C GLY A 264 56.86 19.15 -12.82
N LYS A 265 55.56 19.01 -13.10
CA LYS A 265 54.62 18.19 -12.30
C LYS A 265 54.75 16.70 -12.56
N ILE A 266 55.23 16.34 -13.75
CA ILE A 266 55.45 14.94 -14.17
C ILE A 266 56.82 14.80 -14.82
N SER A 267 57.35 13.57 -14.84
CA SER A 267 58.59 13.26 -15.56
C SER A 267 58.35 13.15 -17.07
N GLN A 268 59.43 13.21 -17.87
CA GLN A 268 59.34 12.94 -19.32
C GLN A 268 58.83 11.52 -19.59
N GLU A 269 59.22 10.55 -18.76
CA GLU A 269 58.77 9.16 -18.89
C GLU A 269 57.25 9.04 -18.66
N ASP A 270 56.73 9.68 -17.61
CA ASP A 270 55.30 9.71 -17.32
C ASP A 270 54.51 10.44 -18.41
N HIS A 271 55.06 11.54 -18.93
CA HIS A 271 54.48 12.28 -20.05
C HIS A 271 54.34 11.39 -21.28
N ASP A 272 55.43 10.75 -21.71
CA ASP A 272 55.44 9.93 -22.92
C ASP A 272 54.51 8.73 -22.78
N ALA A 273 54.47 8.10 -21.60
CA ALA A 273 53.54 7.03 -21.29
C ALA A 273 52.07 7.49 -21.32
N ALA A 274 51.76 8.64 -20.71
CA ALA A 274 50.39 9.17 -20.63
C ALA A 274 49.85 9.64 -22.00
N VAL A 275 50.70 10.25 -22.84
CA VAL A 275 50.34 10.65 -24.21
C VAL A 275 50.08 9.42 -25.10
N ALA A 276 50.88 8.37 -24.93
CA ALA A 276 50.73 7.11 -25.67
C ALA A 276 49.50 6.30 -25.24
N ALA A 277 48.99 6.49 -24.01
CA ALA A 277 47.84 5.75 -23.51
C ALA A 277 46.56 6.03 -24.34
N PRO A 278 45.81 4.99 -24.73
CA PRO A 278 44.55 5.16 -25.45
C PRO A 278 43.45 5.73 -24.52
N ILE A 279 42.43 6.37 -25.11
CA ILE A 279 41.23 6.77 -24.38
C ILE A 279 40.22 5.62 -24.47
N GLU A 280 40.12 4.86 -23.37
CA GLU A 280 39.21 3.71 -23.25
C GLU A 280 38.23 3.95 -22.10
N PRO A 281 37.11 4.67 -22.34
CA PRO A 281 36.12 4.90 -21.31
C PRO A 281 35.37 3.60 -20.96
N ARG A 282 35.06 3.44 -19.68
CA ARG A 282 34.21 2.39 -19.14
C ARG A 282 32.96 3.03 -18.57
N ILE A 283 31.98 3.26 -19.44
CA ILE A 283 30.78 4.01 -19.08
C ILE A 283 29.92 3.22 -18.10
N THR A 284 29.81 3.74 -16.87
CA THR A 284 28.93 3.21 -15.83
C THR A 284 27.68 4.06 -15.78
N GLN A 285 26.58 3.60 -16.41
CA GLN A 285 25.34 4.36 -16.41
C GLN A 285 24.82 4.50 -14.97
N PRO A 286 24.50 5.72 -14.53
CA PRO A 286 24.02 5.92 -13.18
C PRO A 286 22.63 5.31 -13.00
N SER A 287 22.43 4.64 -11.87
CA SER A 287 21.14 4.05 -11.50
C SER A 287 20.20 5.15 -11.02
N THR A 288 19.43 5.76 -11.94
CA THR A 288 18.42 6.76 -11.56
C THR A 288 17.02 6.19 -11.57
N GLY A 289 16.26 6.46 -10.51
CA GLY A 289 14.85 6.08 -10.41
C GLY A 289 14.61 4.61 -10.05
N CYS A 290 13.36 4.30 -9.73
CA CYS A 290 12.97 3.01 -9.16
C CYS A 290 13.00 1.83 -10.13
N SER A 291 13.12 2.05 -11.44
CA SER A 291 13.36 0.97 -12.42
C SER A 291 14.69 0.25 -12.18
N THR A 292 15.61 0.89 -11.46
CA THR A 292 16.93 0.33 -11.12
C THR A 292 16.91 -0.56 -9.89
N ALA A 293 15.82 -0.51 -9.09
CA ALA A 293 15.67 -1.27 -7.86
C ALA A 293 15.29 -2.74 -8.08
N GLY A 294 15.27 -3.22 -9.33
CA GLY A 294 14.95 -4.60 -9.68
C GLY A 294 13.64 -5.09 -9.05
N ASN A 295 13.73 -6.14 -8.25
CA ASN A 295 12.60 -6.75 -7.52
C ASN A 295 11.89 -5.80 -6.53
N ALA A 296 12.52 -4.68 -6.17
CA ALA A 296 12.00 -3.69 -5.23
C ALA A 296 11.46 -2.43 -5.90
N GLY A 297 11.26 -2.41 -7.23
CA GLY A 297 10.82 -1.23 -7.99
C GLY A 297 9.55 -0.56 -7.43
N PHE A 298 8.50 -1.34 -7.15
CA PHE A 298 7.26 -0.81 -6.57
C PHE A 298 7.41 -0.33 -5.13
N PHE A 299 8.27 -0.97 -4.33
CA PHE A 299 8.56 -0.49 -2.98
C PHE A 299 9.35 0.81 -3.01
N CYS A 300 10.35 0.92 -3.89
CA CYS A 300 11.05 2.17 -4.14
C CYS A 300 10.07 3.28 -4.55
N ASP A 301 9.12 3.00 -5.45
CA ASP A 301 8.10 3.98 -5.86
C ASP A 301 7.25 4.41 -4.67
N TYR A 302 6.84 3.48 -3.81
CA TYR A 302 6.14 3.79 -2.57
C TYR A 302 6.96 4.74 -1.66
N VAL A 303 8.26 4.48 -1.47
CA VAL A 303 9.15 5.38 -0.70
C VAL A 303 9.23 6.77 -1.35
N THR A 304 9.32 6.86 -2.68
CA THR A 304 9.34 8.17 -3.36
C THR A 304 8.03 8.94 -3.16
N ASN A 305 6.89 8.27 -3.16
CA ASN A 305 5.61 8.91 -2.84
C ASN A 305 5.54 9.35 -1.37
N VAL A 306 6.07 8.57 -0.43
CA VAL A 306 6.19 9.00 0.98
C VAL A 306 7.02 10.28 1.09
N LEU A 307 8.16 10.37 0.39
CA LEU A 307 9.02 11.55 0.37
C LEU A 307 8.31 12.78 -0.22
N LYS A 308 7.47 12.59 -1.25
CA LYS A 308 6.71 13.65 -1.92
C LYS A 308 5.48 14.12 -1.11
N ASN A 309 4.82 13.22 -0.41
CA ASN A 309 3.53 13.49 0.21
C ASN A 309 3.62 13.90 1.69
N ASN A 310 4.68 13.50 2.39
CA ASN A 310 4.77 13.79 3.82
C ASN A 310 5.31 15.21 4.08
N GLU A 311 4.56 15.99 4.85
CA GLU A 311 4.86 17.39 5.15
C GLU A 311 6.16 17.60 5.94
N ILE A 312 6.67 16.55 6.59
CA ILE A 312 7.94 16.61 7.32
C ILE A 312 9.13 16.96 6.40
N PHE A 313 9.00 16.73 5.09
CA PHE A 313 10.07 16.95 4.11
C PHE A 313 10.02 18.31 3.42
N GLY A 314 8.99 19.13 3.66
CA GLY A 314 8.82 20.43 3.02
C GLY A 314 7.37 20.91 2.90
N ALA A 315 7.20 22.18 2.51
CA ALA A 315 5.89 22.84 2.47
C ALA A 315 4.95 22.27 1.38
N ASP A 316 5.50 21.93 0.23
CA ASP A 316 4.78 21.41 -0.94
C ASP A 316 5.56 20.28 -1.62
N GLU A 317 4.90 19.57 -2.54
CA GLU A 317 5.46 18.40 -3.24
C GLU A 317 6.77 18.73 -3.97
N ASP A 318 6.82 19.84 -4.72
CA ASP A 318 7.99 20.23 -5.51
C ASP A 318 9.19 20.53 -4.62
N THR A 319 8.96 21.22 -3.51
CA THR A 319 9.97 21.51 -2.50
C THR A 319 10.49 20.21 -1.88
N ARG A 320 9.61 19.29 -1.47
CA ARG A 320 10.00 17.99 -0.89
C ARG A 320 10.83 17.16 -1.86
N TRP A 321 10.38 17.07 -3.11
CA TRP A 321 11.07 16.31 -4.15
C TRP A 321 12.42 16.93 -4.53
N THR A 322 12.53 18.26 -4.49
CA THR A 322 13.78 18.98 -4.72
C THR A 322 14.75 18.81 -3.55
N ASN A 323 14.27 18.92 -2.31
CA ASN A 323 15.06 18.67 -1.10
C ASN A 323 15.66 17.27 -1.13
N PHE A 324 14.87 16.25 -1.50
CA PHE A 324 15.39 14.91 -1.67
C PHE A 324 16.41 14.84 -2.81
N ARG A 325 16.10 15.25 -4.04
CA ARG A 325 17.01 15.09 -5.19
C ARG A 325 18.31 15.91 -5.14
N ARG A 326 18.42 16.88 -4.23
CA ARG A 326 19.62 17.73 -4.08
C ARG A 326 20.30 17.60 -2.72
N GLY A 327 19.65 16.97 -1.75
CA GLY A 327 20.07 17.02 -0.35
C GLY A 327 21.28 16.14 0.00
N GLY A 328 21.66 15.20 -0.87
CA GLY A 328 22.66 14.19 -0.54
C GLY A 328 22.18 13.25 0.57
N LEU A 329 20.91 12.85 0.51
CA LEU A 329 20.25 12.06 1.55
C LEU A 329 20.41 10.56 1.29
N ASP A 330 20.76 9.82 2.33
CA ASP A 330 20.71 8.36 2.33
C ASP A 330 19.47 7.89 3.11
N VAL A 331 18.51 7.29 2.40
CA VAL A 331 17.23 6.82 2.93
C VAL A 331 17.30 5.30 3.16
N TYR A 332 17.29 4.88 4.42
CA TYR A 332 17.28 3.47 4.82
C TYR A 332 15.85 3.02 5.07
N THR A 333 15.42 2.02 4.32
CA THR A 333 14.03 1.58 4.29
C THR A 333 13.76 0.36 5.15
N THR A 334 12.48 0.11 5.39
CA THR A 334 11.98 -1.05 6.14
C THR A 334 12.01 -2.35 5.37
N LEU A 335 12.34 -2.33 4.07
CA LEU A 335 12.33 -3.49 3.19
C LEU A 335 13.35 -4.55 3.66
N ASP A 336 12.85 -5.75 3.91
CA ASP A 336 13.65 -6.95 4.16
C ASP A 336 13.90 -7.66 2.83
N VAL A 337 15.15 -7.63 2.36
CA VAL A 337 15.51 -8.18 1.04
C VAL A 337 15.23 -9.69 0.95
N GLY A 338 15.46 -10.42 2.05
CA GLY A 338 15.24 -11.87 2.07
C GLY A 338 13.75 -12.22 1.95
N LEU A 339 12.88 -11.51 2.67
CA LEU A 339 11.44 -11.68 2.56
C LEU A 339 10.91 -11.16 1.21
N GLN A 340 11.43 -10.06 0.69
CA GLN A 340 11.08 -9.51 -0.62
C GLN A 340 11.36 -10.52 -1.73
N ASP A 341 12.55 -11.11 -1.76
CA ASP A 341 12.92 -12.10 -2.79
C ASP A 341 12.08 -13.37 -2.69
N ALA A 342 11.78 -13.85 -1.47
CA ALA A 342 10.88 -14.96 -1.27
C ALA A 342 9.45 -14.66 -1.78
N ALA A 343 8.96 -13.44 -1.55
CA ALA A 343 7.66 -13.00 -2.05
C ALA A 343 7.63 -12.89 -3.58
N VAL A 344 8.67 -12.34 -4.20
CA VAL A 344 8.79 -12.22 -5.66
C VAL A 344 8.80 -13.62 -6.28
N ALA A 345 9.66 -14.51 -5.79
CA ALA A 345 9.74 -15.89 -6.29
C ALA A 345 8.41 -16.64 -6.14
N ALA A 346 7.68 -16.42 -5.03
CA ALA A 346 6.38 -17.03 -4.82
C ALA A 346 5.32 -16.52 -5.81
N VAL A 347 5.29 -15.22 -6.08
CA VAL A 347 4.35 -14.63 -7.06
C VAL A 347 4.69 -15.07 -8.48
N ASP A 348 5.94 -14.94 -8.91
CA ASP A 348 6.39 -15.28 -10.27
C ASP A 348 6.18 -16.76 -10.60
N ALA A 349 6.36 -17.65 -9.62
CA ALA A 349 6.12 -19.08 -9.81
C ALA A 349 4.64 -19.43 -10.01
N GLN A 350 3.72 -18.55 -9.60
CA GLN A 350 2.29 -18.85 -9.57
C GLN A 350 1.46 -18.02 -10.56
N VAL A 351 1.87 -16.79 -10.86
CA VAL A 351 1.12 -15.86 -11.70
C VAL A 351 2.06 -15.24 -12.73
N PRO A 352 1.81 -15.45 -14.04
CA PRO A 352 2.64 -14.87 -15.09
C PRO A 352 2.44 -13.35 -15.17
N GLN A 353 3.41 -12.66 -15.77
CA GLN A 353 3.36 -11.19 -15.96
C GLN A 353 2.26 -10.78 -16.95
N THR A 354 1.98 -11.66 -17.91
CA THR A 354 0.95 -11.49 -18.94
C THR A 354 0.20 -12.81 -19.15
N TRP A 355 -1.06 -12.73 -19.56
CA TRP A 355 -1.87 -13.91 -19.88
C TRP A 355 -2.94 -13.57 -20.93
N ASN A 356 -3.87 -14.49 -21.20
CA ASN A 356 -5.00 -14.25 -22.12
C ASN A 356 -6.09 -13.30 -21.57
N PHE A 357 -5.84 -12.68 -20.42
CA PHE A 357 -6.55 -11.55 -19.83
C PHE A 357 -5.56 -10.66 -19.05
N ASP A 358 -5.94 -9.44 -18.70
CA ASP A 358 -5.07 -8.50 -17.96
C ASP A 358 -5.01 -8.88 -16.47
N VAL A 359 -4.12 -9.83 -16.16
CA VAL A 359 -3.93 -10.41 -14.83
C VAL A 359 -3.03 -9.54 -13.94
N GLY A 360 -3.44 -9.39 -12.69
CA GLY A 360 -2.65 -8.80 -11.62
C GLY A 360 -2.54 -9.77 -10.45
N ALA A 361 -1.38 -9.77 -9.80
CA ALA A 361 -1.18 -10.39 -8.50
C ALA A 361 -0.32 -9.49 -7.63
N VAL A 362 -0.55 -9.53 -6.32
CA VAL A 362 0.12 -8.69 -5.33
C VAL A 362 0.40 -9.49 -4.07
N SER A 363 1.52 -9.21 -3.43
CA SER A 363 1.87 -9.69 -2.09
C SER A 363 2.52 -8.56 -1.31
N VAL A 364 1.97 -8.23 -0.14
CA VAL A 364 2.53 -7.20 0.75
C VAL A 364 2.53 -7.71 2.19
N SER A 365 3.64 -7.47 2.89
CA SER A 365 3.89 -7.92 4.26
C SER A 365 4.17 -6.75 5.19
N VAL A 366 3.55 -6.75 6.37
CA VAL A 366 3.68 -5.71 7.39
C VAL A 366 4.09 -6.35 8.71
N GLU A 367 5.06 -5.76 9.40
CA GLU A 367 5.46 -6.17 10.75
C GLU A 367 4.38 -5.79 11.77
N VAL A 368 4.00 -6.78 12.57
CA VAL A 368 2.97 -6.64 13.61
C VAL A 368 3.48 -5.72 14.73
N GLY A 369 2.71 -4.65 15.01
CA GLY A 369 2.97 -3.73 16.11
C GLY A 369 3.91 -2.57 15.82
N SER A 370 4.46 -2.46 14.61
CA SER A 370 5.32 -1.33 14.19
C SER A 370 4.84 -0.63 12.92
N GLY A 371 4.02 -1.29 12.09
CA GLY A 371 3.61 -0.77 10.79
C GLY A 371 4.69 -0.86 9.71
N ARG A 372 5.89 -1.38 10.02
CA ARG A 372 6.99 -1.51 9.05
C ARG A 372 6.57 -2.38 7.88
N VAL A 373 6.69 -1.87 6.66
CA VAL A 373 6.40 -2.61 5.42
C VAL A 373 7.63 -3.42 5.03
N LEU A 374 7.58 -4.73 5.24
CA LEU A 374 8.74 -5.61 5.11
C LEU A 374 8.95 -6.13 3.69
N ALA A 375 7.86 -6.30 2.93
CA ALA A 375 7.90 -6.74 1.54
C ALA A 375 6.70 -6.19 0.76
N MET A 376 6.92 -5.86 -0.51
CA MET A 376 5.92 -5.32 -1.44
C MET A 376 6.26 -5.73 -2.86
N THR A 377 5.46 -6.62 -3.44
CA THR A 377 5.71 -7.15 -4.79
C THR A 377 4.42 -7.44 -5.56
N GLN A 378 4.55 -7.51 -6.89
CA GLN A 378 3.49 -7.87 -7.82
C GLN A 378 4.06 -8.62 -9.02
N ASN A 379 3.19 -9.28 -9.80
CA ASN A 379 3.60 -10.11 -10.96
C ASN A 379 4.17 -9.30 -12.13
N LYS A 380 3.86 -8.01 -12.23
CA LYS A 380 4.34 -7.13 -13.31
C LYS A 380 5.68 -6.52 -12.94
N LYS A 381 6.51 -6.20 -13.95
CA LYS A 381 7.75 -5.45 -13.76
C LYS A 381 7.45 -3.96 -13.58
N TYR A 382 8.29 -3.27 -12.82
CA TYR A 382 8.15 -1.83 -12.64
C TYR A 382 8.74 -1.05 -13.82
N SER A 383 8.00 -0.09 -14.36
CA SER A 383 8.53 0.95 -15.24
C SER A 383 7.63 2.18 -15.20
N GLN A 384 8.22 3.37 -15.31
CA GLN A 384 7.51 4.63 -15.52
C GLN A 384 7.72 5.20 -16.93
N ASP A 385 8.45 4.49 -17.79
CA ASP A 385 8.71 4.90 -19.16
C ASP A 385 7.44 4.70 -20.01
N PRO A 386 6.84 5.78 -20.57
CA PRO A 386 5.62 5.68 -21.38
C PRO A 386 5.77 4.79 -22.60
N ASP A 387 6.95 4.73 -23.23
CA ASP A 387 7.19 3.92 -24.42
C ASP A 387 7.23 2.43 -24.03
N VAL A 388 7.82 2.09 -22.88
CA VAL A 388 7.78 0.72 -22.34
C VAL A 388 6.36 0.32 -21.98
N LEU A 389 5.62 1.18 -21.27
CA LEU A 389 4.27 0.89 -20.78
C LEU A 389 3.23 0.72 -21.90
N THR A 390 3.42 1.41 -23.03
CA THR A 390 2.53 1.29 -24.19
C THR A 390 2.82 0.09 -25.07
N THR A 391 4.06 -0.42 -25.04
CA THR A 391 4.51 -1.50 -25.93
C THR A 391 4.60 -2.87 -25.25
N ASP A 392 4.78 -2.93 -23.93
CA ASP A 392 4.98 -4.19 -23.19
C ASP A 392 4.03 -4.32 -21.97
N PRO A 393 2.98 -5.16 -22.04
CA PRO A 393 2.01 -5.32 -20.95
C PRO A 393 2.56 -6.08 -19.72
N SER A 394 3.80 -6.59 -19.79
CA SER A 394 4.50 -7.16 -18.62
C SER A 394 4.98 -6.10 -17.64
N TYR A 395 4.99 -4.82 -18.03
CA TYR A 395 5.36 -3.69 -17.19
C TYR A 395 4.14 -2.93 -16.64
N SER A 396 4.34 -2.26 -15.50
CA SER A 396 3.38 -1.33 -14.93
C SER A 396 4.07 -0.23 -14.12
N ALA A 397 3.50 0.97 -14.16
CA ALA A 397 3.81 2.04 -13.21
C ALA A 397 2.90 1.99 -11.96
N VAL A 398 1.81 1.21 -12.01
CA VAL A 398 0.80 1.20 -10.95
C VAL A 398 1.20 0.20 -9.87
N ASN A 399 1.38 0.70 -8.65
CA ASN A 399 1.64 -0.13 -7.48
C ASN A 399 0.34 -0.74 -6.94
N TYR A 400 0.12 -2.03 -7.16
CA TYR A 400 -1.11 -2.70 -6.73
C TYR A 400 -1.27 -2.79 -5.21
N SER A 401 -0.20 -2.55 -4.45
CA SER A 401 -0.21 -2.68 -2.98
C SER A 401 -0.82 -1.48 -2.28
N THR A 402 -0.84 -0.31 -2.92
CA THR A 402 -1.09 0.99 -2.28
C THR A 402 -2.34 1.69 -2.85
N ASP A 403 -2.65 2.87 -2.31
CA ASP A 403 -3.71 3.77 -2.80
C ASP A 403 -3.17 4.75 -3.85
N ARG A 404 -4.06 5.51 -4.51
CA ARG A 404 -3.68 6.49 -5.54
C ARG A 404 -2.69 7.55 -5.05
N ALA A 405 -2.84 7.99 -3.79
CA ALA A 405 -1.93 8.99 -3.23
C ALA A 405 -0.49 8.44 -3.16
N ASN A 406 -0.33 7.11 -3.03
CA ASN A 406 0.95 6.44 -2.89
C ASN A 406 1.33 5.59 -4.12
N GLY A 407 1.02 6.06 -5.33
CA GLY A 407 1.42 5.41 -6.60
C GLY A 407 0.54 4.23 -7.03
N GLY A 408 -0.54 3.96 -6.30
CA GLY A 408 -1.42 2.82 -6.54
C GLY A 408 -2.66 3.11 -7.38
N SER A 409 -3.59 2.15 -7.38
CA SER A 409 -4.87 2.25 -8.10
C SER A 409 -5.99 2.76 -7.18
N SER A 410 -7.24 2.71 -7.64
CA SER A 410 -8.41 2.93 -6.78
C SER A 410 -8.63 1.85 -5.71
N GLY A 411 -7.74 0.86 -5.60
CA GLY A 411 -7.88 -0.30 -4.74
C GLY A 411 -8.46 -1.50 -5.49
N ILE A 412 -8.63 -2.60 -4.77
CA ILE A 412 -9.16 -3.87 -5.27
C ILE A 412 -10.24 -4.32 -4.28
N GLN A 413 -11.35 -4.86 -4.77
CA GLN A 413 -12.39 -5.39 -3.89
C GLN A 413 -11.84 -6.56 -3.05
N PRO A 414 -11.84 -6.46 -1.70
CA PRO A 414 -11.27 -7.45 -0.79
C PRO A 414 -12.16 -8.70 -0.67
N GLY A 415 -13.41 -8.60 -1.12
CA GLY A 415 -14.44 -9.62 -0.92
C GLY A 415 -14.55 -10.02 0.54
N SER A 416 -14.75 -11.31 0.80
CA SER A 416 -14.93 -11.86 2.15
C SER A 416 -13.78 -11.65 3.15
N THR A 417 -12.64 -11.04 2.78
CA THR A 417 -11.66 -10.58 3.78
C THR A 417 -12.15 -9.37 4.58
N TYR A 418 -13.07 -8.57 4.02
CA TYR A 418 -13.69 -7.41 4.69
C TYR A 418 -14.58 -7.79 5.87
N LYS A 419 -15.10 -9.01 5.89
CA LYS A 419 -15.90 -9.57 6.99
C LYS A 419 -15.20 -9.53 8.35
N LEU A 420 -13.87 -9.38 8.36
CA LEU A 420 -13.10 -9.06 9.57
C LEU A 420 -13.76 -7.94 10.38
N PHE A 421 -14.18 -6.86 9.73
CA PHE A 421 -14.67 -5.66 10.43
C PHE A 421 -16.01 -5.90 11.11
N THR A 422 -16.90 -6.67 10.49
CA THR A 422 -18.16 -7.10 11.13
C THR A 422 -17.93 -8.03 12.32
N LEU A 423 -16.95 -8.95 12.22
CA LEU A 423 -16.57 -9.82 13.34
C LEU A 423 -16.03 -9.00 14.52
N VAL A 424 -15.19 -8.00 14.24
CA VAL A 424 -14.60 -7.15 15.27
C VAL A 424 -15.66 -6.23 15.89
N GLU A 425 -16.53 -5.62 15.08
CA GLU A 425 -17.61 -4.78 15.59
C GLU A 425 -18.60 -5.56 16.47
N TRP A 426 -18.98 -6.78 16.05
CA TRP A 426 -19.79 -7.69 16.86
C TRP A 426 -19.23 -7.85 18.28
N LEU A 427 -17.93 -8.08 18.38
CA LEU A 427 -17.23 -8.24 19.66
C LEU A 427 -17.08 -6.92 20.43
N LYS A 428 -16.90 -5.78 19.74
CA LYS A 428 -16.85 -4.45 20.36
C LYS A 428 -18.16 -4.08 21.03
N GLU A 429 -19.29 -4.46 20.44
CA GLU A 429 -20.63 -4.28 21.03
C GLU A 429 -20.93 -5.25 22.18
N GLY A 430 -19.99 -6.16 22.49
CA GLY A 430 -20.08 -7.08 23.62
C GLY A 430 -20.83 -8.38 23.32
N HIS A 431 -21.14 -8.65 22.05
CA HIS A 431 -21.74 -9.92 21.67
C HIS A 431 -20.75 -11.09 21.80
N SER A 432 -21.30 -12.28 22.05
CA SER A 432 -20.50 -13.49 22.18
C SER A 432 -20.10 -14.02 20.81
N ILE A 433 -18.86 -14.51 20.67
CA ILE A 433 -18.40 -15.17 19.45
C ILE A 433 -19.09 -16.52 19.19
N ASN A 434 -19.78 -17.06 20.20
CA ASN A 434 -20.54 -18.30 20.14
C ASN A 434 -22.07 -18.07 20.14
N GLU A 435 -22.52 -16.81 20.05
CA GLU A 435 -23.94 -16.50 19.97
C GLU A 435 -24.57 -17.06 18.69
N SER A 436 -25.82 -17.50 18.80
CA SER A 436 -26.57 -18.03 17.66
C SER A 436 -27.08 -16.87 16.80
N VAL A 437 -26.69 -16.86 15.54
CA VAL A 437 -27.09 -15.84 14.56
C VAL A 437 -27.84 -16.53 13.42
N ASP A 438 -28.99 -15.97 13.06
CA ASP A 438 -29.79 -16.47 11.94
C ASP A 438 -29.22 -16.00 10.60
N GLY A 439 -28.36 -16.86 10.03
CA GLY A 439 -27.81 -16.70 8.69
C GLY A 439 -28.61 -17.43 7.61
N THR A 440 -29.86 -17.81 7.85
CA THR A 440 -30.71 -18.45 6.83
C THR A 440 -31.06 -17.48 5.71
N ARG A 441 -31.18 -17.98 4.48
CA ARG A 441 -31.45 -17.14 3.32
C ARG A 441 -32.86 -16.53 3.38
N LYS A 442 -32.94 -15.21 3.23
CA LYS A 442 -34.19 -14.45 3.22
C LYS A 442 -34.48 -13.87 1.83
N SER A 443 -35.77 -13.66 1.51
CA SER A 443 -36.20 -13.01 0.26
C SER A 443 -35.86 -11.52 0.25
N THR A 444 -35.94 -10.88 1.42
CA THR A 444 -35.39 -9.56 1.72
C THR A 444 -34.80 -9.61 3.12
N TRP A 445 -33.67 -8.93 3.33
CA TRP A 445 -33.14 -8.74 4.66
C TRP A 445 -33.87 -7.62 5.42
N GLY A 446 -34.50 -6.66 4.74
CA GLY A 446 -35.23 -5.52 5.35
C GLY A 446 -34.32 -4.33 5.70
N THR A 447 -34.78 -3.47 6.61
CA THR A 447 -34.10 -2.22 7.02
C THR A 447 -32.95 -2.45 8.00
N PHE A 448 -31.75 -1.96 7.69
CA PHE A 448 -30.56 -2.00 8.54
C PHE A 448 -30.41 -0.71 9.36
N THR A 449 -29.76 -0.81 10.51
CA THR A 449 -29.32 0.37 11.27
C THR A 449 -28.09 0.96 10.58
N ASP A 450 -28.11 2.27 10.35
CA ASP A 450 -27.00 3.00 9.76
C ASP A 450 -26.99 4.42 10.30
N SER A 451 -26.18 4.68 11.34
CA SER A 451 -26.12 6.01 11.95
C SER A 451 -25.41 7.07 11.09
N CYS A 452 -24.71 6.65 10.04
CA CYS A 452 -24.03 7.54 9.10
C CYS A 452 -25.01 8.21 8.10
N VAL A 453 -26.23 7.67 7.93
CA VAL A 453 -27.26 8.26 7.05
C VAL A 453 -28.32 9.08 7.80
N SER A 454 -28.87 10.09 7.13
CA SER A 454 -29.99 10.87 7.66
C SER A 454 -31.21 9.97 7.90
N GLY A 455 -31.60 9.82 9.16
CA GLY A 455 -32.70 8.94 9.59
C GLY A 455 -32.24 7.69 10.33
N GLY A 456 -30.93 7.41 10.37
CA GLY A 456 -30.35 6.33 11.18
C GLY A 456 -30.59 4.91 10.65
N THR A 457 -31.13 4.77 9.43
CA THR A 457 -31.49 3.48 8.86
C THR A 457 -31.28 3.44 7.35
N ASP A 458 -30.72 2.33 6.85
CA ASP A 458 -30.67 2.02 5.43
C ASP A 458 -31.83 1.09 5.04
N THR A 459 -32.58 1.49 4.02
CA THR A 459 -33.72 0.73 3.44
C THR A 459 -33.40 0.12 2.09
N SER A 460 -32.14 0.22 1.64
CA SER A 460 -31.66 -0.41 0.42
C SER A 460 -31.95 -1.91 0.52
N ASN A 461 -32.69 -2.42 -0.46
CA ASN A 461 -33.08 -3.82 -0.46
C ASN A 461 -31.85 -4.67 -0.85
N GLU A 462 -31.18 -5.23 0.15
CA GLU A 462 -30.24 -6.34 -0.07
C GLU A 462 -31.04 -7.57 -0.51
N THR A 463 -31.20 -7.72 -1.83
CA THR A 463 -31.95 -8.82 -2.42
C THR A 463 -31.10 -10.09 -2.39
N SER A 464 -31.31 -10.92 -1.36
CA SER A 464 -30.77 -12.28 -1.24
C SER A 464 -29.26 -12.39 -1.56
N ALA A 465 -28.40 -11.87 -0.69
CA ALA A 465 -26.98 -12.24 -0.66
C ALA A 465 -26.84 -13.77 -0.86
N LYS A 466 -26.15 -14.18 -1.92
CA LYS A 466 -25.95 -15.60 -2.23
C LYS A 466 -24.62 -16.05 -1.67
N ASN A 467 -24.59 -17.25 -1.08
CA ASN A 467 -23.34 -17.91 -0.76
C ASN A 467 -22.69 -18.37 -2.06
N ASP A 468 -21.36 -18.26 -2.13
CA ASP A 468 -20.56 -18.64 -3.30
C ASP A 468 -20.70 -20.14 -3.65
N GLU A 469 -21.00 -20.98 -2.64
CA GLU A 469 -21.30 -22.41 -2.78
C GLU A 469 -22.78 -22.72 -3.06
N GLY A 470 -23.65 -21.71 -3.16
CA GLY A 470 -25.07 -21.86 -3.48
C GLY A 470 -25.96 -22.39 -2.33
N GLY A 471 -25.44 -22.51 -1.10
CA GLY A 471 -26.18 -22.98 0.07
C GLY A 471 -27.33 -22.05 0.52
N THR A 472 -28.33 -22.62 1.20
CA THR A 472 -29.54 -21.93 1.70
C THR A 472 -29.31 -21.06 2.93
N GLY A 473 -28.05 -20.91 3.38
CA GLY A 473 -27.74 -20.33 4.69
C GLY A 473 -28.09 -21.28 5.83
N GLU A 474 -27.61 -20.98 7.03
CA GLU A 474 -27.83 -21.77 8.24
C GLU A 474 -27.89 -20.84 9.46
N VAL A 475 -28.51 -21.32 10.53
CA VAL A 475 -28.31 -20.73 11.86
C VAL A 475 -26.97 -21.24 12.39
N GLY A 476 -26.11 -20.33 12.82
CA GLY A 476 -24.75 -20.66 13.21
C GLY A 476 -24.17 -19.64 14.19
N THR A 477 -22.84 -19.61 14.31
CA THR A 477 -22.12 -18.71 15.21
C THR A 477 -21.15 -17.84 14.42
N PRO A 478 -20.73 -16.68 14.96
CA PRO A 478 -19.64 -15.91 14.38
C PRO A 478 -18.37 -16.74 14.09
N VAL A 479 -18.00 -17.70 14.95
CA VAL A 479 -16.89 -18.64 14.68
C VAL A 479 -17.16 -19.49 13.44
N SER A 480 -18.33 -20.15 13.36
CA SER A 480 -18.63 -21.04 12.23
C SER A 480 -18.77 -20.26 10.92
N PHE A 481 -19.42 -19.10 10.94
CA PHE A 481 -19.56 -18.21 9.79
C PHE A 481 -18.21 -17.65 9.31
N THR A 482 -17.31 -17.30 10.23
CA THR A 482 -15.95 -16.88 9.86
C THR A 482 -15.19 -18.01 9.21
N LYS A 483 -15.26 -19.22 9.79
CA LYS A 483 -14.58 -20.43 9.32
C LYS A 483 -14.97 -20.81 7.89
N THR A 484 -16.27 -20.84 7.58
CA THR A 484 -16.81 -21.21 6.25
C THR A 484 -17.01 -20.01 5.35
N SER A 485 -16.80 -18.79 5.86
CA SER A 485 -17.00 -17.55 5.12
C SER A 485 -18.43 -17.33 4.64
N LEU A 486 -19.44 -17.77 5.39
CA LEU A 486 -20.84 -17.71 4.98
C LEU A 486 -21.32 -16.24 4.77
N ASN A 487 -21.76 -15.88 3.56
CA ASN A 487 -22.23 -14.51 3.25
C ASN A 487 -23.47 -14.17 4.06
N THR A 488 -24.47 -15.05 4.05
CA THR A 488 -25.75 -14.81 4.74
C THR A 488 -25.59 -14.72 6.26
N GLY A 489 -24.61 -15.42 6.83
CA GLY A 489 -24.28 -15.33 8.25
C GLY A 489 -23.76 -13.94 8.65
N PHE A 490 -22.85 -13.37 7.85
CA PHE A 490 -22.34 -12.01 8.09
C PHE A 490 -23.37 -10.91 7.82
N VAL A 491 -24.26 -11.10 6.84
CA VAL A 491 -25.41 -10.20 6.67
C VAL A 491 -26.35 -10.30 7.87
N GLY A 492 -26.57 -11.52 8.40
CA GLY A 492 -27.32 -11.74 9.64
C GLY A 492 -26.72 -10.99 10.83
N MET A 493 -25.40 -11.10 11.05
CA MET A 493 -24.69 -10.31 12.05
C MET A 493 -24.89 -8.80 11.84
N ALA A 494 -24.73 -8.33 10.61
CA ALA A 494 -24.92 -6.92 10.27
C ALA A 494 -26.38 -6.42 10.45
N ARG A 495 -27.39 -7.30 10.56
CA ARG A 495 -28.76 -6.87 10.91
C ARG A 495 -28.88 -6.44 12.36
N GLU A 496 -28.02 -6.97 13.22
CA GLU A 496 -28.01 -6.68 14.65
C GLU A 496 -27.03 -5.57 15.02
N LEU A 497 -26.17 -5.15 14.08
CA LEU A 497 -25.17 -4.09 14.24
C LEU A 497 -25.55 -2.81 13.47
N ASP A 498 -24.82 -1.74 13.76
CA ASP A 498 -24.81 -0.52 12.95
C ASP A 498 -23.83 -0.65 11.77
N LEU A 499 -24.31 -0.43 10.53
CA LEU A 499 -23.45 -0.41 9.34
C LEU A 499 -22.35 0.66 9.43
N CYS A 500 -22.64 1.79 10.07
CA CYS A 500 -21.69 2.86 10.33
C CYS A 500 -20.59 2.37 11.30
N GLY A 501 -20.96 1.63 12.36
CA GLY A 501 -20.00 1.02 13.30
C GLY A 501 -19.05 0.02 12.64
N ILE A 502 -19.55 -0.80 11.71
CA ILE A 502 -18.71 -1.73 10.92
C ILE A 502 -17.69 -0.96 10.07
N ARG A 503 -18.13 0.13 9.41
CA ARG A 503 -17.27 1.00 8.60
C ARG A 503 -16.27 1.78 9.45
N ASP A 504 -16.66 2.25 10.63
CA ASP A 504 -15.79 2.91 11.59
C ASP A 504 -14.70 1.97 12.09
N THR A 505 -15.06 0.72 12.43
CA THR A 505 -14.09 -0.32 12.78
C THR A 505 -13.06 -0.57 11.68
N ALA A 506 -13.46 -0.56 10.41
CA ALA A 506 -12.50 -0.67 9.30
C ALA A 506 -11.52 0.53 9.28
N VAL A 507 -12.01 1.75 9.49
CA VAL A 507 -11.18 2.97 9.53
C VAL A 507 -10.26 3.00 10.76
N ASP A 508 -10.75 2.59 11.93
CA ASP A 508 -9.97 2.47 13.17
C ASP A 508 -8.80 1.50 13.01
N MET A 509 -8.98 0.46 12.18
CA MET A 509 -7.98 -0.53 11.80
C MET A 509 -7.11 -0.10 10.60
N GLY A 510 -7.24 1.15 10.14
CA GLY A 510 -6.37 1.76 9.13
C GLY A 510 -6.80 1.53 7.68
N VAL A 511 -8.03 1.05 7.44
CA VAL A 511 -8.55 0.83 6.09
C VAL A 511 -9.19 2.08 5.52
N LYS A 512 -8.94 2.33 4.24
CA LYS A 512 -9.52 3.41 3.44
C LYS A 512 -9.74 2.94 2.00
N GLN A 513 -10.59 3.63 1.25
CA GLN A 513 -10.67 3.36 -0.18
C GLN A 513 -9.35 3.75 -0.87
N GLY A 514 -8.94 2.96 -1.86
CA GLY A 514 -7.75 3.28 -2.65
C GLY A 514 -7.92 4.54 -3.51
N SER A 515 -9.16 4.95 -3.78
CA SER A 515 -9.48 6.21 -4.46
C SER A 515 -9.18 7.46 -3.61
N GLY A 516 -9.14 7.32 -2.28
CA GLY A 516 -9.12 8.41 -1.31
C GLY A 516 -10.51 8.85 -0.82
N GLU A 517 -11.58 8.25 -1.33
CA GLU A 517 -12.95 8.48 -0.84
C GLU A 517 -13.21 7.75 0.49
N GLU A 518 -14.29 8.14 1.17
CA GLU A 518 -14.74 7.46 2.39
C GLU A 518 -15.23 6.04 2.09
N LEU A 519 -15.03 5.09 3.01
CA LEU A 519 -15.55 3.74 2.86
C LEU A 519 -17.07 3.74 2.77
N GLU A 520 -17.61 3.00 1.80
CA GLU A 520 -19.04 2.77 1.69
C GLU A 520 -19.55 1.99 2.91
N HIS A 521 -20.72 2.38 3.40
CA HIS A 521 -21.49 1.71 4.44
C HIS A 521 -22.88 1.37 3.87
N ASN A 522 -23.05 0.12 3.47
CA ASN A 522 -24.31 -0.43 2.99
C ASN A 522 -24.32 -1.96 3.22
N PRO A 523 -25.46 -2.65 3.13
CA PRO A 523 -25.52 -4.10 3.38
C PRO A 523 -24.55 -4.94 2.54
N SER A 524 -24.32 -4.56 1.27
CA SER A 524 -23.36 -5.24 0.39
C SER A 524 -21.90 -4.99 0.80
N SER A 525 -21.59 -3.81 1.35
CA SER A 525 -20.23 -3.43 1.78
C SER A 525 -19.65 -4.37 2.85
N VAL A 526 -20.51 -4.95 3.70
CA VAL A 526 -20.17 -5.99 4.70
C VAL A 526 -19.52 -7.22 4.05
N LEU A 527 -19.82 -7.47 2.77
CA LEU A 527 -19.26 -8.58 1.99
C LEU A 527 -18.02 -8.19 1.18
N GLY A 528 -17.57 -6.93 1.27
CA GLY A 528 -16.32 -6.44 0.70
C GLY A 528 -16.41 -5.85 -0.70
N THR A 529 -17.40 -4.97 -0.95
CA THR A 529 -17.56 -4.23 -2.22
C THR A 529 -16.72 -2.96 -2.30
N ASN A 530 -16.20 -2.47 -1.16
CA ASN A 530 -15.26 -1.36 -1.10
C ASN A 530 -13.96 -1.68 -1.87
N TYR A 531 -13.38 -0.72 -2.60
CA TYR A 531 -12.09 -0.90 -3.25
C TYR A 531 -10.97 -0.42 -2.33
N VAL A 532 -10.22 -1.35 -1.73
CA VAL A 532 -9.20 -1.03 -0.71
C VAL A 532 -7.81 -1.46 -1.16
N SER A 533 -6.76 -0.90 -0.56
CA SER A 533 -5.38 -1.30 -0.87
C SER A 533 -5.01 -2.60 -0.12
N PRO A 534 -4.27 -3.53 -0.75
CA PRO A 534 -3.71 -4.70 -0.07
C PRO A 534 -2.92 -4.35 1.20
N LEU A 535 -2.16 -3.25 1.18
CA LEU A 535 -1.38 -2.79 2.33
C LEU A 535 -2.26 -2.46 3.54
N SER A 536 -3.41 -1.80 3.31
CA SER A 536 -4.36 -1.51 4.40
C SER A 536 -4.99 -2.79 4.98
N MET A 537 -5.27 -3.79 4.14
CA MET A 537 -5.77 -5.08 4.62
C MET A 537 -4.72 -5.86 5.40
N ALA A 538 -3.44 -5.84 4.98
CA ALA A 538 -2.36 -6.41 5.77
C ALA A 538 -2.23 -5.73 7.14
N GLY A 539 -2.30 -4.38 7.18
CA GLY A 539 -2.31 -3.60 8.42
C GLY A 539 -3.49 -3.92 9.35
N ALA A 540 -4.69 -4.13 8.79
CA ALA A 540 -5.86 -4.54 9.57
C ALA A 540 -5.66 -5.91 10.25
N PHE A 541 -5.08 -6.89 9.55
CA PHE A 541 -4.75 -8.18 10.18
C PHE A 541 -3.59 -8.07 11.18
N ALA A 542 -2.62 -7.19 10.92
CA ALA A 542 -1.56 -6.87 11.88
C ALA A 542 -2.14 -6.27 13.17
N THR A 543 -3.22 -5.48 13.07
CA THR A 543 -3.93 -4.91 14.23
C THR A 543 -4.50 -5.98 15.14
N ILE A 544 -5.10 -7.04 14.59
CA ILE A 544 -5.57 -8.16 15.41
C ILE A 544 -4.38 -8.91 16.01
N ALA A 545 -3.34 -9.17 15.22
CA ALA A 545 -2.16 -9.89 15.67
C ALA A 545 -1.36 -9.16 16.76
N SER A 546 -1.41 -7.83 16.80
CA SER A 546 -0.76 -6.98 17.81
C SER A 546 -1.59 -6.85 19.10
N GLY A 547 -2.75 -7.52 19.18
CA GLY A 547 -3.67 -7.36 20.30
C GLY A 547 -4.43 -6.02 20.26
N GLY A 548 -4.72 -5.52 19.06
CA GLY A 548 -5.59 -4.36 18.81
C GLY A 548 -4.88 -3.03 18.57
N THR A 549 -3.55 -3.04 18.40
CA THR A 549 -2.78 -1.83 18.08
C THR A 549 -2.68 -1.62 16.57
N THR A 550 -3.27 -0.54 16.08
CA THR A 550 -3.17 -0.09 14.68
C THR A 550 -1.97 0.85 14.55
N CYS A 551 -1.14 0.65 13.52
CA CYS A 551 -0.05 1.55 13.16
C CYS A 551 -0.20 1.97 11.70
N ASP A 552 0.18 3.21 11.40
CA ASP A 552 0.32 3.69 10.03
C ASP A 552 1.50 2.95 9.36
N PRO A 553 1.41 2.62 8.05
CA PRO A 553 2.51 1.96 7.35
C PRO A 553 3.80 2.80 7.35
N VAL A 554 4.92 2.16 7.67
CA VAL A 554 6.26 2.77 7.70
C VAL A 554 7.14 2.15 6.62
N ALA A 555 7.62 2.98 5.69
CA ALA A 555 8.54 2.59 4.63
C ALA A 555 10.00 2.97 4.90
N ILE A 556 10.24 3.92 5.80
CA ILE A 556 11.55 4.55 6.04
C ILE A 556 11.89 4.39 7.52
N ASP A 557 12.98 3.69 7.83
CA ASP A 557 13.49 3.55 9.20
C ASP A 557 14.39 4.74 9.59
N ARG A 558 15.21 5.23 8.66
CA ARG A 558 16.21 6.27 8.92
C ARG A 558 16.55 7.05 7.67
N ILE A 559 16.85 8.33 7.83
CA ILE A 559 17.44 9.17 6.77
C ILE A 559 18.68 9.84 7.36
N THR A 560 19.78 9.90 6.61
CA THR A 560 20.94 10.74 6.95
C THR A 560 21.23 11.74 5.85
N ASP A 561 21.74 12.92 6.21
CA ASP A 561 22.31 13.86 5.24
C ASP A 561 23.76 13.49 4.85
N SER A 562 24.35 14.23 3.92
CA SER A 562 25.74 13.97 3.49
C SER A 562 26.81 14.27 4.56
N ALA A 563 26.45 14.89 5.69
CA ALA A 563 27.32 15.00 6.86
C ALA A 563 27.18 13.81 7.82
N GLY A 564 26.28 12.87 7.54
CA GLY A 564 25.96 11.71 8.36
C GLY A 564 25.00 12.01 9.51
N ALA A 565 24.36 13.18 9.54
CA ALA A 565 23.41 13.55 10.58
C ALA A 565 22.02 13.00 10.27
N ASP A 566 21.39 12.38 11.27
CA ASP A 566 20.04 11.82 11.15
C ASP A 566 19.00 12.93 10.87
N GLN A 567 18.09 12.63 9.94
CA GLN A 567 16.97 13.49 9.57
C GLN A 567 15.64 12.90 10.08
N PRO A 568 14.62 13.73 10.31
CA PRO A 568 13.31 13.24 10.74
C PRO A 568 12.68 12.28 9.73
N VAL A 569 11.98 11.27 10.24
CA VAL A 569 11.21 10.30 9.44
C VAL A 569 9.75 10.27 9.89
N PRO A 570 8.79 9.91 9.02
CA PRO A 570 7.39 9.77 9.40
C PRO A 570 7.22 8.75 10.54
N PRO A 571 6.55 9.10 11.65
CA PRO A 571 6.29 8.17 12.74
C PRO A 571 5.20 7.14 12.36
N ALA A 572 5.21 5.98 13.02
CA ALA A 572 4.21 4.94 12.83
C ALA A 572 2.81 5.26 13.41
N ASN A 573 2.66 6.34 14.20
CA ASN A 573 1.41 6.77 14.84
C ASN A 573 0.57 5.63 15.47
N CYS A 574 1.25 4.67 16.10
CA CYS A 574 0.61 3.49 16.67
C CYS A 574 -0.37 3.87 17.79
N ARG A 575 -1.57 3.28 17.77
CA ARG A 575 -2.66 3.52 18.73
C ARG A 575 -3.43 2.24 19.02
N GLN A 576 -3.92 2.10 20.25
CA GLN A 576 -4.81 1.00 20.63
C GLN A 576 -6.21 1.29 20.09
N SER A 577 -6.52 0.77 18.89
CA SER A 577 -7.81 1.00 18.21
C SER A 577 -8.86 -0.02 18.61
N ILE A 578 -8.46 -1.27 18.85
CA ILE A 578 -9.35 -2.37 19.23
C ILE A 578 -8.97 -2.82 20.63
N ASP A 579 -9.93 -3.11 21.50
CA ASP A 579 -9.61 -3.64 22.83
C ASP A 579 -8.85 -4.98 22.72
N ARG A 580 -7.90 -5.21 23.64
CA ARG A 580 -7.05 -6.42 23.60
C ARG A 580 -7.86 -7.71 23.68
N ASN A 581 -8.92 -7.72 24.50
CA ASN A 581 -9.77 -8.88 24.69
C ASN A 581 -10.64 -9.14 23.45
N VAL A 582 -11.09 -8.08 22.79
CA VAL A 582 -11.77 -8.16 21.49
C VAL A 582 -10.83 -8.74 20.43
N ALA A 583 -9.59 -8.22 20.30
CA ALA A 583 -8.63 -8.71 19.32
C ALA A 583 -8.25 -10.18 19.56
N ALA A 584 -7.99 -10.57 20.81
CA ALA A 584 -7.73 -11.96 21.18
C ALA A 584 -8.91 -12.89 20.85
N THR A 585 -10.13 -12.42 21.06
CA THR A 585 -11.35 -13.19 20.75
C THR A 585 -11.58 -13.30 19.25
N ALA A 586 -11.38 -12.23 18.48
CA ALA A 586 -11.43 -12.27 17.02
C ALA A 586 -10.40 -13.26 16.43
N ALA A 587 -9.21 -13.34 17.02
CA ALA A 587 -8.17 -14.28 16.60
C ALA A 587 -8.65 -15.75 16.64
N VAL A 588 -9.51 -16.13 17.59
CA VAL A 588 -10.06 -17.50 17.68
C VAL A 588 -10.91 -17.85 16.44
N ALA A 589 -11.81 -16.97 16.03
CA ALA A 589 -12.63 -17.20 14.83
C ALA A 589 -11.77 -17.21 13.55
N LEU A 590 -10.74 -16.35 13.48
CA LEU A 590 -9.82 -16.31 12.34
C LEU A 590 -8.91 -17.55 12.27
N GLN A 591 -8.46 -18.08 13.42
CA GLN A 591 -7.74 -19.36 13.49
C GLN A 591 -8.61 -20.52 12.98
N ALA A 592 -9.92 -20.49 13.23
CA ALA A 592 -10.84 -21.53 12.79
C ALA A 592 -10.87 -21.71 11.26
N THR A 593 -10.55 -20.67 10.48
CA THR A 593 -10.47 -20.73 9.01
C THR A 593 -9.39 -21.69 8.51
N PHE A 594 -8.34 -21.91 9.31
CA PHE A 594 -7.29 -22.87 9.00
C PHE A 594 -7.64 -24.27 9.50
N THR A 595 -8.75 -24.52 10.22
CA THR A 595 -9.10 -25.86 10.71
C THR A 595 -9.88 -26.67 9.67
N GLY A 596 -10.06 -27.99 9.88
CA GLY A 596 -10.77 -28.84 8.90
C GLY A 596 -12.16 -28.31 8.54
N GLY A 597 -12.45 -28.17 7.25
CA GLY A 597 -13.68 -27.53 6.73
C GLY A 597 -13.64 -25.99 6.67
N GLY A 598 -12.52 -25.37 7.05
CA GLY A 598 -12.32 -23.92 6.92
C GLY A 598 -11.76 -23.52 5.56
N THR A 599 -12.00 -22.27 5.16
CA THR A 599 -11.64 -21.80 3.81
C THR A 599 -10.13 -21.60 3.58
N ALA A 600 -9.33 -21.46 4.65
CA ALA A 600 -7.89 -21.20 4.58
C ALA A 600 -7.02 -22.46 4.75
N VAL A 601 -7.62 -23.67 4.79
CA VAL A 601 -6.88 -24.94 4.96
C VAL A 601 -5.77 -25.11 3.91
N ALA A 602 -6.03 -24.72 2.66
CA ALA A 602 -5.05 -24.79 1.57
C ALA A 602 -3.88 -23.79 1.72
N SER A 603 -4.01 -22.81 2.61
CA SER A 603 -2.97 -21.80 2.91
C SER A 603 -2.16 -22.12 4.16
N ARG A 604 -2.32 -23.28 4.81
CA ARG A 604 -1.47 -23.65 5.95
C ARG A 604 0.00 -23.67 5.55
N THR A 605 0.87 -23.08 6.37
CA THR A 605 2.33 -23.07 6.19
C THR A 605 2.95 -24.44 6.46
N GLY A 606 2.48 -25.14 7.50
CA GLY A 606 2.97 -26.45 7.92
C GLY A 606 4.25 -26.42 8.75
N ASP A 607 4.71 -25.24 9.16
CA ASP A 607 5.89 -25.00 10.01
C ASP A 607 5.60 -25.02 11.52
N GLY A 608 4.32 -25.05 11.90
CA GLY A 608 3.89 -25.08 13.31
C GLY A 608 3.69 -23.70 13.93
N VAL A 609 3.90 -22.61 13.19
CA VAL A 609 3.61 -21.26 13.66
C VAL A 609 2.10 -21.02 13.63
N PRO A 610 1.47 -20.56 14.73
CA PRO A 610 0.04 -20.27 14.75
C PRO A 610 -0.31 -19.10 13.81
N LEU A 611 -1.44 -19.22 13.11
CA LEU A 611 -1.89 -18.26 12.09
C LEU A 611 -3.35 -17.84 12.30
N ILE A 612 -3.62 -16.55 12.12
CA ILE A 612 -4.97 -16.00 11.88
C ILE A 612 -5.10 -15.64 10.40
N GLY A 613 -6.31 -15.71 9.86
CA GLY A 613 -6.49 -15.38 8.46
C GLY A 613 -7.91 -15.47 7.96
N LYS A 614 -8.11 -14.96 6.76
CA LYS A 614 -9.38 -14.96 6.05
C LYS A 614 -9.13 -15.02 4.55
N THR A 615 -9.95 -15.80 3.86
CA THR A 615 -10.01 -15.79 2.40
C THR A 615 -11.04 -14.78 1.90
N GLY A 616 -10.79 -14.21 0.73
CA GLY A 616 -11.72 -13.38 -0.01
C GLY A 616 -11.92 -13.89 -1.43
N THR A 617 -13.14 -13.84 -1.92
CA THR A 617 -13.48 -14.06 -3.32
C THR A 617 -14.59 -13.08 -3.67
N THR A 618 -14.42 -12.30 -4.73
CA THR A 618 -15.48 -11.43 -5.25
C THR A 618 -16.46 -12.24 -6.10
N ASP A 619 -17.56 -11.61 -6.50
CA ASP A 619 -18.47 -12.18 -7.48
C ASP A 619 -17.73 -12.58 -8.76
N ASP A 620 -18.14 -13.72 -9.32
CA ASP A 620 -17.48 -14.41 -10.43
C ASP A 620 -15.98 -14.66 -10.23
N ALA A 621 -15.47 -14.60 -8.99
CA ALA A 621 -14.05 -14.68 -8.68
C ALA A 621 -13.17 -13.72 -9.49
N LYS A 622 -13.65 -12.51 -9.79
CA LYS A 622 -12.87 -11.47 -10.49
C LYS A 622 -11.60 -11.07 -9.72
N ALA A 623 -11.64 -11.16 -8.40
CA ALA A 623 -10.50 -11.07 -7.50
C ALA A 623 -10.58 -12.15 -6.41
N THR A 624 -9.42 -12.66 -6.01
CA THR A 624 -9.28 -13.66 -4.97
C THR A 624 -8.16 -13.32 -4.01
N TRP A 625 -8.38 -13.53 -2.71
CA TRP A 625 -7.51 -13.08 -1.64
C TRP A 625 -7.23 -14.13 -0.58
N MET A 626 -6.03 -14.05 -0.02
CA MET A 626 -5.68 -14.61 1.27
C MET A 626 -4.98 -13.53 2.08
N THR A 627 -5.58 -13.12 3.19
CA THR A 627 -5.00 -12.16 4.12
C THR A 627 -4.94 -12.80 5.49
N GLY A 628 -3.81 -12.69 6.17
CA GLY A 628 -3.61 -13.32 7.47
C GLY A 628 -2.33 -12.87 8.12
N ALA A 629 -2.07 -13.37 9.32
CA ALA A 629 -0.90 -13.02 10.10
C ALA A 629 -0.46 -14.17 11.01
N SER A 630 0.84 -14.23 11.28
CA SER A 630 1.34 -14.77 12.54
C SER A 630 1.34 -13.65 13.60
N THR A 631 1.84 -13.90 14.82
CA THR A 631 1.99 -12.83 15.82
C THR A 631 3.11 -11.84 15.50
N ARG A 632 3.80 -11.98 14.35
CA ARG A 632 4.97 -11.19 13.97
C ARG A 632 4.84 -10.52 12.63
N VAL A 633 4.24 -11.17 11.63
CA VAL A 633 4.07 -10.61 10.29
C VAL A 633 2.65 -10.85 9.79
N ALA A 634 2.04 -9.82 9.20
CA ALA A 634 0.78 -9.90 8.49
C ALA A 634 1.00 -9.76 6.98
N THR A 635 0.38 -10.62 6.19
CA THR A 635 0.56 -10.68 4.73
C THR A 635 -0.79 -10.73 4.02
N ALA A 636 -0.95 -9.85 3.02
CA ALA A 636 -2.07 -9.87 2.09
C ALA A 636 -1.57 -10.32 0.71
N VAL A 637 -2.23 -11.35 0.15
CA VAL A 637 -2.01 -11.82 -1.23
C VAL A 637 -3.30 -11.71 -2.01
N GLY A 638 -3.25 -11.12 -3.20
CA GLY A 638 -4.37 -10.99 -4.12
C GLY A 638 -4.02 -11.46 -5.53
N VAL A 639 -4.98 -12.06 -6.24
CA VAL A 639 -4.93 -12.36 -7.69
C VAL A 639 -6.24 -11.89 -8.32
N PHE A 640 -6.16 -11.03 -9.33
CA PHE A 640 -7.30 -10.25 -9.81
C PHE A 640 -7.18 -9.84 -11.28
N ASN A 641 -8.28 -9.32 -11.83
CA ASN A 641 -8.30 -8.62 -13.10
C ASN A 641 -7.85 -7.17 -12.90
N VAL A 642 -6.77 -6.75 -13.54
CA VAL A 642 -6.36 -5.34 -13.57
C VAL A 642 -7.37 -4.53 -14.39
N LYS A 643 -7.81 -5.11 -15.52
CA LYS A 643 -8.92 -4.64 -16.36
C LYS A 643 -9.77 -5.82 -16.80
N GLY A 644 -11.07 -5.58 -16.96
CA GLY A 644 -12.03 -6.60 -17.37
C GLY A 644 -12.62 -7.40 -16.21
N ASP A 645 -13.29 -8.51 -16.54
CA ASP A 645 -14.17 -9.25 -15.64
C ASP A 645 -14.02 -10.77 -15.78
N ALA A 646 -12.80 -11.24 -16.11
CA ALA A 646 -12.54 -12.66 -16.27
C ALA A 646 -12.85 -13.43 -14.98
N ASN A 647 -13.68 -14.48 -15.10
CA ASN A 647 -14.00 -15.37 -13.99
C ASN A 647 -12.85 -16.36 -13.75
N LEU A 648 -12.04 -16.11 -12.71
CA LEU A 648 -10.79 -16.84 -12.46
C LEU A 648 -10.98 -18.34 -12.14
N ARG A 649 -12.22 -18.81 -11.98
CA ARG A 649 -12.53 -20.25 -11.79
C ARG A 649 -12.60 -21.01 -13.10
N LEU A 650 -12.84 -20.33 -14.22
CA LEU A 650 -13.00 -21.01 -15.50
C LEU A 650 -11.64 -21.53 -15.98
N GLY A 651 -11.61 -22.79 -16.42
CA GLY A 651 -10.38 -23.47 -16.84
C GLY A 651 -9.57 -22.70 -17.90
N ARG A 652 -10.25 -21.95 -18.78
CA ARG A 652 -9.61 -21.11 -19.82
C ARG A 652 -8.72 -19.99 -19.28
N TYR A 653 -8.87 -19.61 -18.00
CA TYR A 653 -8.05 -18.61 -17.33
C TYR A 653 -7.06 -19.22 -16.34
N SER A 654 -6.95 -20.55 -16.28
CA SER A 654 -5.93 -21.20 -15.46
C SER A 654 -4.54 -20.90 -16.00
N PHE A 655 -3.57 -20.78 -15.11
CA PHE A 655 -2.16 -20.67 -15.46
C PHE A 655 -1.56 -22.07 -15.58
N ASP A 656 -0.33 -22.15 -16.08
CA ASP A 656 0.43 -23.41 -16.10
C ASP A 656 0.65 -23.98 -14.67
N SER A 657 0.68 -23.10 -13.66
CA SER A 657 0.76 -23.45 -12.24
C SER A 657 -0.55 -24.02 -11.66
N GLY A 658 -1.64 -24.01 -12.43
CA GLY A 658 -2.98 -24.45 -12.03
C GLY A 658 -4.03 -23.34 -12.06
N SER A 659 -5.18 -23.58 -11.42
CA SER A 659 -6.30 -22.63 -11.42
C SER A 659 -5.88 -21.25 -10.88
N ALA A 660 -6.22 -20.19 -11.62
CA ALA A 660 -5.93 -18.80 -11.24
C ALA A 660 -6.63 -18.40 -9.94
N ALA A 661 -7.89 -18.79 -9.76
CA ALA A 661 -8.64 -18.52 -8.54
C ALA A 661 -7.93 -19.06 -7.28
N THR A 662 -7.15 -20.13 -7.38
CA THR A 662 -6.50 -20.77 -6.21
C THR A 662 -5.02 -20.39 -6.05
N ALA A 663 -4.45 -19.58 -6.95
CA ALA A 663 -3.04 -19.22 -6.93
C ALA A 663 -2.60 -18.57 -5.60
N ARG A 664 -3.47 -17.75 -4.98
CA ARG A 664 -3.25 -17.18 -3.64
C ARG A 664 -2.89 -18.21 -2.56
N HIS A 665 -3.44 -19.43 -2.65
CA HIS A 665 -3.18 -20.51 -1.70
C HIS A 665 -1.82 -21.18 -1.92
N ARG A 666 -1.20 -20.97 -3.08
CA ARG A 666 0.16 -21.44 -3.38
C ARG A 666 1.21 -20.36 -3.09
N ILE A 667 0.85 -19.09 -3.22
CA ILE A 667 1.72 -17.93 -2.93
C ILE A 667 1.83 -17.69 -1.41
N TRP A 668 0.70 -17.44 -0.74
CA TRP A 668 0.67 -17.01 0.66
C TRP A 668 1.48 -17.89 1.63
N PRO A 669 1.37 -19.24 1.61
CA PRO A 669 2.13 -20.06 2.56
C PRO A 669 3.63 -20.07 2.28
N VAL A 670 4.08 -19.78 1.06
CA VAL A 670 5.52 -19.64 0.77
C VAL A 670 6.06 -18.36 1.40
N VAL A 671 5.34 -17.24 1.23
CA VAL A 671 5.71 -15.95 1.81
C VAL A 671 5.68 -15.99 3.33
N MET A 672 4.62 -16.54 3.93
CA MET A 672 4.51 -16.63 5.38
C MET A 672 5.53 -17.57 5.99
N ARG A 673 5.89 -18.70 5.36
CA ARG A 673 7.01 -19.53 5.85
C ARG A 673 8.34 -18.76 5.87
N ALA A 674 8.59 -17.93 4.86
CA ALA A 674 9.79 -17.09 4.85
C ALA A 674 9.76 -16.04 5.95
N ALA A 675 8.62 -15.37 6.15
CA ALA A 675 8.42 -14.43 7.24
C ALA A 675 8.57 -15.10 8.61
N ASP A 676 7.94 -16.24 8.83
CA ASP A 676 7.98 -17.00 10.08
C ASP A 676 9.38 -17.55 10.37
N ALA A 677 10.17 -17.90 9.34
CA ALA A 677 11.56 -18.29 9.51
C ALA A 677 12.46 -17.13 9.99
N THR A 678 12.20 -15.90 9.54
CA THR A 678 12.99 -14.71 9.89
C THR A 678 12.53 -14.08 11.21
N TYR A 679 11.22 -13.93 11.41
CA TYR A 679 10.63 -13.17 12.52
C TYR A 679 10.06 -14.06 13.63
N GLY A 680 9.86 -15.35 13.36
CA GLY A 680 9.21 -16.29 14.27
C GLY A 680 7.71 -16.06 14.40
N GLY A 681 7.13 -16.64 15.45
CA GLY A 681 5.73 -16.48 15.80
C GLY A 681 5.40 -17.31 17.04
N THR A 682 4.46 -16.82 17.85
CA THR A 682 4.03 -17.47 19.09
C THR A 682 2.53 -17.74 19.04
N ALA A 683 1.99 -18.38 20.09
CA ALA A 683 0.55 -18.45 20.27
C ALA A 683 -0.05 -17.03 20.37
N PHE A 684 -1.23 -16.85 19.78
CA PHE A 684 -2.05 -15.65 20.01
C PHE A 684 -2.55 -15.64 21.46
N PRO A 685 -2.85 -14.45 22.03
CA PRO A 685 -3.42 -14.35 23.36
C PRO A 685 -4.71 -15.15 23.51
N GLU A 686 -4.96 -15.67 24.72
CA GLU A 686 -6.22 -16.35 25.02
C GLU A 686 -7.40 -15.38 24.90
N ALA A 687 -8.49 -15.87 24.32
CA ALA A 687 -9.71 -15.09 24.15
C ALA A 687 -10.42 -14.87 25.50
N ASP A 688 -11.17 -13.77 25.57
CA ASP A 688 -11.86 -13.39 26.80
C ASP A 688 -13.05 -14.32 27.07
N GLY A 689 -13.10 -14.87 28.29
CA GLY A 689 -14.20 -15.70 28.72
C GLY A 689 -15.56 -15.00 28.62
N SER A 690 -15.65 -13.68 28.86
CA SER A 690 -16.93 -12.97 28.77
C SER A 690 -17.46 -12.88 27.34
N LEU A 691 -16.57 -12.76 26.35
CA LEU A 691 -16.92 -12.72 24.92
C LEU A 691 -17.09 -14.13 24.32
N GLN A 692 -16.89 -15.19 25.12
CA GLN A 692 -17.17 -16.57 24.72
C GLN A 692 -18.45 -17.12 25.35
N VAL A 693 -18.89 -16.56 26.48
CA VAL A 693 -20.13 -16.93 27.15
C VAL A 693 -21.31 -16.37 26.38
N VAL A 694 -22.26 -17.22 26.01
CA VAL A 694 -23.48 -16.75 25.34
C VAL A 694 -24.42 -16.13 26.38
N PRO A 695 -24.77 -14.84 26.26
CA PRO A 695 -25.68 -14.20 27.21
C PRO A 695 -27.07 -14.86 27.14
N LYS A 696 -27.71 -15.01 28.31
CA LYS A 696 -29.08 -15.52 28.40
C LYS A 696 -30.06 -14.36 28.27
N VAL A 697 -31.11 -14.56 27.48
CA VAL A 697 -32.25 -13.65 27.36
C VAL A 697 -33.47 -14.31 28.01
N ASP A 698 -34.33 -13.50 28.61
CA ASP A 698 -35.58 -14.00 29.19
C ASP A 698 -36.49 -14.54 28.09
N ILE A 699 -37.00 -15.75 28.31
CA ILE A 699 -37.97 -16.41 27.45
C ILE A 699 -39.33 -15.75 27.74
N PRO A 700 -39.95 -15.07 26.76
CA PRO A 700 -41.25 -14.44 26.97
C PRO A 700 -42.29 -15.45 27.43
N ASP A 701 -43.15 -15.04 28.36
CA ASP A 701 -44.28 -15.89 28.75
C ASP A 701 -45.25 -16.04 27.57
N VAL A 702 -45.39 -17.28 27.11
CA VAL A 702 -46.26 -17.67 26.00
C VAL A 702 -47.42 -18.57 26.44
N VAL A 703 -47.51 -18.89 27.73
CA VAL A 703 -48.60 -19.71 28.26
C VAL A 703 -49.92 -18.94 28.09
N GLY A 704 -50.95 -19.64 27.58
CA GLY A 704 -52.26 -19.06 27.30
C GLY A 704 -52.39 -18.41 25.92
N LEU A 705 -51.31 -18.31 25.14
CA LEU A 705 -51.36 -17.84 23.75
C LEU A 705 -51.77 -18.96 22.79
N SER A 706 -52.16 -18.60 21.57
CA SER A 706 -52.25 -19.56 20.47
C SER A 706 -50.85 -20.02 20.06
N SER A 707 -50.73 -21.20 19.43
CA SER A 707 -49.43 -21.67 18.91
C SER A 707 -48.74 -20.66 18.00
N ALA A 708 -49.51 -19.98 17.13
CA ALA A 708 -48.97 -19.01 16.18
C ALA A 708 -48.49 -17.72 16.88
N ASP A 709 -49.23 -17.23 17.88
CA ASP A 709 -48.83 -16.04 18.64
C ASP A 709 -47.63 -16.33 19.55
N ALA A 710 -47.57 -17.52 20.13
CA ALA A 710 -46.42 -17.98 20.90
C ALA A 710 -45.17 -18.08 20.01
N GLU A 711 -45.31 -18.64 18.82
CA GLU A 711 -44.23 -18.74 17.83
C GLU A 711 -43.71 -17.35 17.46
N ALA A 712 -44.59 -16.45 17.03
CA ALA A 712 -44.22 -15.08 16.68
C ALA A 712 -43.54 -14.32 17.85
N LYS A 713 -44.01 -14.52 19.08
CA LYS A 713 -43.46 -13.86 20.27
C LYS A 713 -42.07 -14.41 20.66
N LEU A 714 -41.87 -15.72 20.54
CA LEU A 714 -40.58 -16.37 20.80
C LEU A 714 -39.56 -16.03 19.71
N GLU A 715 -39.96 -16.06 18.45
CA GLU A 715 -39.12 -15.65 17.33
C GLU A 715 -38.71 -14.17 17.43
N ALA A 716 -39.65 -13.29 17.80
CA ALA A 716 -39.34 -11.88 18.05
C ALA A 716 -38.37 -11.66 19.22
N ALA A 717 -38.32 -12.57 20.18
CA ALA A 717 -37.33 -12.57 21.26
C ALA A 717 -36.01 -13.28 20.89
N GLY A 718 -35.89 -13.77 19.66
CA GLY A 718 -34.69 -14.39 19.12
C GLY A 718 -34.57 -15.88 19.45
N PHE A 719 -35.67 -16.59 19.71
CA PHE A 719 -35.66 -18.03 19.97
C PHE A 719 -36.19 -18.83 18.77
N GLY A 720 -35.65 -20.04 18.57
CA GLY A 720 -36.26 -21.00 17.66
C GLY A 720 -37.47 -21.67 18.33
N VAL A 721 -38.43 -22.17 17.55
CA VAL A 721 -39.64 -22.79 18.10
C VAL A 721 -39.77 -24.21 17.58
N VAL A 722 -40.01 -25.16 18.49
CA VAL A 722 -40.26 -26.56 18.16
C VAL A 722 -41.62 -26.95 18.71
N GLN A 723 -42.43 -27.61 17.89
CA GLN A 723 -43.74 -28.09 18.33
C GLN A 723 -43.59 -29.40 19.12
N GLY A 724 -43.87 -29.35 20.42
CA GLY A 724 -43.75 -30.48 21.35
C GLY A 724 -44.92 -31.46 21.28
N GLY A 725 -45.97 -31.13 20.52
CA GLY A 725 -47.20 -31.92 20.43
C GLY A 725 -48.33 -31.37 21.30
N THR A 726 -49.37 -32.19 21.49
CA THR A 726 -50.55 -31.83 22.29
C THR A 726 -50.63 -32.62 23.60
N GLU A 727 -51.08 -31.96 24.66
CA GLU A 727 -51.28 -32.52 25.99
C GLU A 727 -52.69 -32.20 26.49
N ALA A 728 -53.30 -33.10 27.27
CA ALA A 728 -54.64 -32.89 27.81
C ALA A 728 -54.63 -31.78 28.88
N SER A 729 -55.47 -30.77 28.73
CA SER A 729 -55.65 -29.71 29.72
C SER A 729 -57.04 -29.07 29.64
N ASP A 730 -57.41 -28.28 30.65
CA ASP A 730 -58.66 -27.52 30.67
C ASP A 730 -58.63 -26.27 29.76
N ALA A 731 -57.48 -25.92 29.18
CA ALA A 731 -57.38 -24.82 28.21
C ALA A 731 -57.99 -25.22 26.85
N ALA A 732 -58.45 -24.24 26.08
CA ALA A 732 -59.01 -24.47 24.75
C ALA A 732 -58.00 -25.18 23.82
N VAL A 733 -58.50 -26.05 22.94
CA VAL A 733 -57.67 -26.79 21.98
C VAL A 733 -56.76 -25.84 21.20
N GLY A 734 -55.46 -26.15 21.12
CA GLY A 734 -54.46 -25.33 20.43
C GLY A 734 -53.85 -24.19 21.26
N THR A 735 -54.28 -24.00 22.50
CA THR A 735 -53.68 -23.03 23.44
C THR A 735 -52.38 -23.58 23.99
N VAL A 736 -51.32 -22.77 24.05
CA VAL A 736 -50.05 -23.14 24.68
C VAL A 736 -50.22 -23.28 26.18
N ILE A 737 -49.81 -24.42 26.73
CA ILE A 737 -49.94 -24.71 28.16
C ILE A 737 -48.59 -24.71 28.91
N ARG A 738 -47.48 -24.93 28.19
CA ARG A 738 -46.12 -24.76 28.71
C ARG A 738 -45.11 -24.62 27.57
N ALA A 739 -43.97 -24.04 27.90
CA ALA A 739 -42.79 -23.94 27.07
C ALA A 739 -41.56 -24.50 27.80
N ASP A 740 -40.65 -25.15 27.07
CA ASP A 740 -39.44 -25.75 27.62
C ASP A 740 -38.21 -25.49 26.73
N PRO A 741 -37.12 -24.88 27.23
CA PRO A 741 -36.95 -24.32 28.58
C PRO A 741 -37.90 -23.13 28.87
N SER A 742 -38.02 -22.78 30.15
CA SER A 742 -38.68 -21.56 30.64
C SER A 742 -37.71 -20.74 31.51
N GLY A 743 -38.01 -19.47 31.76
CA GLY A 743 -37.12 -18.55 32.47
C GLY A 743 -36.22 -17.80 31.50
N SER A 744 -34.93 -18.16 31.41
CA SER A 744 -34.00 -17.55 30.46
C SER A 744 -33.11 -18.58 29.76
N ALA A 745 -32.82 -18.34 28.50
CA ALA A 745 -31.96 -19.19 27.68
C ALA A 745 -31.11 -18.34 26.73
N PRO A 746 -29.99 -18.87 26.22
CA PRO A 746 -29.26 -18.24 25.12
C PRO A 746 -30.17 -17.95 23.93
N ARG A 747 -29.98 -16.82 23.24
CA ARG A 747 -30.64 -16.57 21.94
C ARG A 747 -30.36 -17.72 20.96
N GLY A 748 -31.33 -18.00 20.11
CA GLY A 748 -31.35 -19.12 19.17
C GLY A 748 -31.68 -20.48 19.79
N THR A 749 -31.83 -20.57 21.12
CA THR A 749 -32.31 -21.80 21.76
C THR A 749 -33.68 -22.17 21.21
N ALA A 750 -33.84 -23.44 20.82
CA ALA A 750 -35.14 -23.99 20.43
C ALA A 750 -36.03 -24.17 21.67
N ILE A 751 -37.12 -23.41 21.73
CA ILE A 751 -38.13 -23.49 22.77
C ILE A 751 -39.23 -24.45 22.30
N THR A 752 -39.42 -25.53 23.03
CA THR A 752 -40.44 -26.52 22.73
C THR A 752 -41.77 -26.07 23.32
N VAL A 753 -42.75 -25.83 22.46
CA VAL A 753 -44.10 -25.36 22.82
C VAL A 753 -45.07 -26.54 22.83
N PHE A 754 -45.78 -26.73 23.93
CA PHE A 754 -46.80 -27.78 24.09
C PHE A 754 -48.19 -27.14 24.11
N THR A 755 -49.11 -27.66 23.30
CA THR A 755 -50.47 -27.11 23.16
C THR A 755 -51.52 -28.02 23.77
N SER A 756 -52.66 -27.45 24.17
CA SER A 756 -53.77 -28.21 24.74
C SER A 756 -54.46 -29.03 23.65
N SER A 757 -54.72 -30.32 23.90
CA SER A 757 -55.71 -31.11 23.15
C SER A 757 -57.15 -30.85 23.63
N GLY A 758 -57.33 -29.93 24.58
CA GLY A 758 -58.55 -29.78 25.38
C GLY A 758 -58.79 -30.95 26.32
N ASN A 759 -59.78 -30.82 27.19
CA ASN A 759 -60.23 -31.90 28.08
C ASN A 759 -61.21 -32.84 27.34
N GLN A 760 -60.87 -33.24 26.11
CA GLN A 760 -61.74 -34.07 25.28
C GLN A 760 -61.68 -35.54 25.73
N LYS A 761 -62.85 -36.17 25.84
CA LYS A 761 -62.98 -37.60 26.12
C LYS A 761 -63.39 -38.34 24.85
N THR A 762 -62.95 -39.58 24.71
CA THR A 762 -63.31 -40.43 23.56
C THR A 762 -64.71 -40.99 23.75
N VAL A 763 -65.60 -40.78 22.78
CA VAL A 763 -66.96 -41.34 22.79
C VAL A 763 -66.88 -42.87 22.62
N PRO A 764 -67.36 -43.69 23.58
CA PRO A 764 -67.48 -45.13 23.42
C PRO A 764 -68.30 -45.51 22.18
N ASN A 765 -67.90 -46.58 21.49
CA ASN A 765 -68.74 -47.18 20.46
C ASN A 765 -69.76 -48.12 21.12
N VAL A 766 -71.03 -47.75 21.06
CA VAL A 766 -72.16 -48.45 21.67
C VAL A 766 -73.11 -49.02 20.62
N THR A 767 -72.79 -48.88 19.32
CA THR A 767 -73.62 -49.40 18.22
C THR A 767 -73.79 -50.92 18.37
N GLY A 768 -75.04 -51.39 18.33
CA GLY A 768 -75.40 -52.80 18.53
C GLY A 768 -75.67 -53.21 19.99
N GLN A 769 -75.38 -52.37 20.98
CA GLN A 769 -75.72 -52.60 22.39
C GLN A 769 -77.20 -52.28 22.68
N ASP A 770 -77.71 -52.72 23.83
CA ASP A 770 -78.99 -52.22 24.36
C ASP A 770 -78.84 -50.82 24.98
N LEU A 771 -79.97 -50.13 25.20
CA LEU A 771 -79.97 -48.74 25.65
C LEU A 771 -79.31 -48.54 27.04
N GLU A 772 -79.48 -49.49 27.96
CA GLU A 772 -78.92 -49.37 29.31
C GLU A 772 -77.42 -49.65 29.32
N ALA A 773 -76.96 -50.64 28.55
CA ALA A 773 -75.54 -50.87 28.30
C ALA A 773 -74.87 -49.64 27.66
N ALA A 774 -75.51 -49.01 26.68
CA ALA A 774 -75.01 -47.80 26.04
C ALA A 774 -74.89 -46.61 27.01
N LYS A 775 -75.92 -46.35 27.83
CA LYS A 775 -75.88 -45.28 28.86
C LYS A 775 -74.78 -45.54 29.90
N ASN A 776 -74.61 -46.77 30.35
CA ASN A 776 -73.55 -47.14 31.29
C ASN A 776 -72.15 -46.94 30.69
N ALA A 777 -71.96 -47.31 29.42
CA ALA A 777 -70.69 -47.08 28.72
C ALA A 777 -70.37 -45.58 28.61
N PHE A 778 -71.36 -44.74 28.26
CA PHE A 778 -71.18 -43.29 28.22
C PHE A 778 -70.91 -42.68 29.60
N GLY A 779 -71.65 -43.12 30.63
CA GLY A 779 -71.44 -42.68 32.01
C GLY A 779 -70.07 -43.06 32.56
N ALA A 780 -69.58 -44.28 32.29
CA ALA A 780 -68.25 -44.74 32.66
C ALA A 780 -67.14 -43.97 31.93
N ALA A 781 -67.39 -43.56 30.68
CA ALA A 781 -66.52 -42.63 29.95
C ALA A 781 -66.70 -41.15 30.39
N GLY A 782 -67.58 -40.89 31.36
CA GLY A 782 -67.76 -39.58 31.99
C GLY A 782 -68.54 -38.57 31.15
N PHE A 783 -69.46 -39.03 30.29
CA PHE A 783 -70.45 -38.22 29.60
C PHE A 783 -71.80 -38.29 30.32
N THR A 784 -72.45 -37.14 30.49
CA THR A 784 -73.70 -37.04 31.28
C THR A 784 -74.89 -36.52 30.48
N LYS A 785 -74.68 -35.93 29.31
CA LYS A 785 -75.74 -35.41 28.44
C LYS A 785 -76.01 -36.40 27.30
N ILE A 786 -77.09 -37.18 27.40
CA ILE A 786 -77.48 -38.15 26.38
C ILE A 786 -78.90 -37.83 25.89
N THR A 787 -79.07 -37.72 24.58
CA THR A 787 -80.37 -37.55 23.92
C THR A 787 -80.73 -38.81 23.16
N LEU A 788 -81.99 -39.20 23.23
CA LEU A 788 -82.48 -40.43 22.63
C LEU A 788 -83.38 -40.13 21.43
N ALA A 789 -83.06 -40.73 20.29
CA ALA A 789 -83.99 -40.91 19.17
C ALA A 789 -84.41 -42.38 19.13
N CYS A 790 -85.68 -42.65 18.84
CA CYS A 790 -86.19 -44.01 18.80
C CYS A 790 -87.10 -44.22 17.59
N ALA A 791 -86.98 -45.40 16.98
CA ALA A 791 -87.87 -45.89 15.94
C ALA A 791 -88.51 -47.22 16.38
N GLU A 792 -89.84 -47.36 16.22
CA GLU A 792 -90.54 -48.59 16.54
C GLU A 792 -90.47 -49.61 15.40
N ASP A 793 -90.03 -50.83 15.70
CA ASP A 793 -90.07 -51.98 14.78
C ASP A 793 -90.62 -53.19 15.54
N PRO A 794 -91.78 -53.77 15.12
CA PRO A 794 -92.36 -54.95 15.76
C PRO A 794 -91.42 -56.18 15.85
N LYS A 795 -90.34 -56.20 15.05
CA LYS A 795 -89.32 -57.26 15.02
C LYS A 795 -88.08 -56.95 15.87
N ALA A 796 -87.95 -55.75 16.43
CA ALA A 796 -86.83 -55.38 17.28
C ALA A 796 -86.96 -55.96 18.71
N PRO A 797 -85.85 -56.09 19.47
CA PRO A 797 -85.88 -56.52 20.87
C PRO A 797 -86.68 -55.55 21.77
N ASP A 798 -87.33 -56.08 22.82
CA ASP A 798 -88.06 -55.26 23.80
C ASP A 798 -87.16 -54.25 24.53
N ALA A 799 -85.88 -54.59 24.73
CA ALA A 799 -84.89 -53.72 25.37
C ALA A 799 -84.38 -52.56 24.47
N GLY A 800 -84.73 -52.58 23.18
CA GLY A 800 -84.19 -51.68 22.17
C GLY A 800 -82.72 -51.97 21.83
N GLN A 801 -82.33 -51.76 20.58
CA GLN A 801 -80.94 -51.89 20.13
C GLN A 801 -80.46 -50.59 19.51
N VAL A 802 -79.26 -50.15 19.86
CA VAL A 802 -78.63 -48.95 19.28
C VAL A 802 -78.31 -49.21 17.82
N THR A 803 -78.99 -48.48 16.93
CA THR A 803 -78.81 -48.54 15.47
C THR A 803 -78.03 -47.34 14.93
N GLY A 804 -77.85 -46.29 15.73
CA GLY A 804 -76.97 -45.18 15.41
C GLY A 804 -76.53 -44.41 16.64
N GLN A 805 -75.38 -43.73 16.55
CA GLN A 805 -74.89 -42.81 17.56
C GLN A 805 -74.24 -41.61 16.89
N GLU A 806 -74.35 -40.44 17.52
CA GLU A 806 -73.74 -39.19 17.05
C GLU A 806 -73.26 -38.36 18.26
N PRO A 807 -71.97 -37.99 18.33
CA PRO A 807 -70.89 -38.31 17.38
C PRO A 807 -70.54 -39.81 17.32
N ALA A 808 -69.86 -40.22 16.25
CA ALA A 808 -69.49 -41.62 16.03
C ALA A 808 -68.56 -42.15 17.12
N GLY A 809 -68.60 -43.46 17.38
CA GLY A 809 -67.70 -44.10 18.34
C GLY A 809 -66.24 -43.87 17.98
N GLY A 810 -65.43 -43.49 18.96
CA GLY A 810 -64.03 -43.07 18.77
C GLY A 810 -63.84 -41.56 18.54
N SER A 811 -64.92 -40.78 18.36
CA SER A 811 -64.82 -39.33 18.20
C SER A 811 -64.34 -38.67 19.51
N PRO A 812 -63.39 -37.72 19.47
CA PRO A 812 -63.03 -36.93 20.64
C PRO A 812 -64.03 -35.77 20.80
N VAL A 813 -64.64 -35.66 21.99
CA VAL A 813 -65.64 -34.61 22.27
C VAL A 813 -65.47 -34.07 23.69
N ALA A 814 -65.97 -32.86 23.95
CA ALA A 814 -65.94 -32.30 25.30
C ALA A 814 -66.75 -33.17 26.28
N PRO A 815 -66.40 -33.24 27.58
CA PRO A 815 -67.09 -34.11 28.55
C PRO A 815 -68.57 -33.75 28.73
N ASP A 816 -68.93 -32.51 28.41
CA ASP A 816 -70.29 -31.99 28.48
C ASP A 816 -71.01 -31.97 27.13
N ALA A 817 -70.41 -32.56 26.08
CA ALA A 817 -71.04 -32.72 24.79
C ALA A 817 -72.29 -33.60 24.89
N THR A 818 -73.35 -33.22 24.17
CA THR A 818 -74.57 -34.02 24.10
C THR A 818 -74.38 -35.16 23.11
N LEU A 819 -74.43 -36.39 23.61
CA LEU A 819 -74.39 -37.60 22.77
C LEU A 819 -75.81 -37.97 22.36
N LYS A 820 -76.05 -38.13 21.07
CA LYS A 820 -77.31 -38.63 20.54
C LYS A 820 -77.20 -40.12 20.27
N VAL A 821 -78.13 -40.89 20.80
CA VAL A 821 -78.26 -42.33 20.56
C VAL A 821 -79.56 -42.57 19.83
N THR A 822 -79.51 -43.29 18.72
CA THR A 822 -80.67 -43.75 17.97
C THR A 822 -80.86 -45.23 18.25
N ILE A 823 -82.02 -45.61 18.76
CA ILE A 823 -82.38 -47.02 18.98
C ILE A 823 -83.52 -47.44 18.06
N THR A 824 -83.57 -48.74 17.78
CA THR A 824 -84.76 -49.41 17.25
C THR A 824 -85.29 -50.36 18.31
N ALA A 825 -86.55 -50.20 18.70
CA ALA A 825 -87.18 -50.98 19.77
C ALA A 825 -88.58 -51.44 19.37
N LYS A 826 -89.10 -52.50 20.01
CA LYS A 826 -90.48 -52.95 19.75
C LYS A 826 -91.53 -51.92 20.16
N LYS A 827 -91.22 -51.12 21.17
CA LYS A 827 -91.98 -49.96 21.64
C LYS A 827 -90.99 -48.93 22.18
N CYS A 828 -91.12 -47.67 21.79
CA CYS A 828 -90.17 -46.65 22.21
C CYS A 828 -90.30 -46.31 23.71
N PRO A 829 -89.18 -46.17 24.43
CA PRO A 829 -89.14 -45.92 25.87
C PRO A 829 -89.43 -44.46 26.26
#